data_AF-A0A1C4V0S3-F1
#
_entry.id   AF-A0A1C4V0S3-F1
#
_cell.length_a   1.000
_cell.length_b   1.000
_cell.length_c   1.000
_cell.angle_alpha   90.00
_cell.angle_beta   90.00
_cell.angle_gamma   90.00
#
_symmetry.space_group_name_H-M   'P 1'
#
loop_
_entity.id
_entity.type
_entity.pdbx_description
1 polymer ?
#
loop_
_entity_poly.entity_id
_entity_poly.type
_entity_poly.pdbx_seq_one_letter_code
_entity_poly.pdbx_strand_id
1 'polypeptide(L)'
;MIEPARGIYEHLITRELAERLHHLDPAQVQHRRLDPADAHQILTRHLAALISRALNAVPGGDDRLTRQVELANRLADVIAELDPGAADHGDQVTDAQNLLHAIAAPPVPPAQPSFPPRPATPLSTGALLVNGQHQPRIGHEVVHEMASADHVDLLCAFIKWHGLRIVEPAVRELIGRGGRLRVITTTYLGATDQRALDRLVELGAEVKVSYETRTTRLHAKAWLFRRANGTTTAYVGSSNLSRTALVDGVEWNVRIANLEQPHVIDTFTATFEDYWNDPAFEDYHPGTDADRLRVALRGERPDPASTQIANLDVRPYPYQAEILADLDAERQVHGRHRNLVVMATGTGKTVVAALDYRRLHRSGQVDSLLFVAHQEQILRQSLATFRQVMGDGSFGETLVAGGRPRDWRHVFASIQSLHRREVDPGAYDMVIVDEFHHAEAPTYARLLERLRPRVLLGLTATPDRADGGDVRRWFDGRVAVELHLWEALERQLLAPFQYFGVHDDVDLSHLRWKRGQGYDRADLEGVYTGNDARARLVLRAVRDAVDVGRMRALGFCVSIGHAEFMADWFTRHGVPSAAVTSGVGREAQHGLIRDFRAGKLRVLFTVDLFNEGVDLPMVDTVLMLRPTESATVFLQQLGRGLRLDDDKPCLTVLDFIGGQHANFRFDLRWRALTGVSRRAVREAVAQDFPTLPSGCHIQLDRVAKSIVLDNLRAALPTSRKGLVAELRQLGDVSLAGFLRETGLEVEDVYRSASVGGWAGLRRLAGVETSAPGPDDRELGRAIGRMLHLDDVNRLDLLARVAAGDRPAPGRRWDMLHFDLWGPNAPLSSREERLARLWAEPARCAELRQVVEVLRERIHRVPGPSPSSGVPLRVHARYSRNEACAAFGMPNPGSLREGVKWLAAERADLFFVTLVKSERHYSPTTMYADRAVTDRLFQWESQSTTSTASPTGQRYVHHAAQGSTVHLFLRESRVADGDLGAPPYLYAGPMTYREHTGDRPMRILWELTHPLPADVYTSARTIAA
;
A
#
# COMPACT_ATOMS: atom_id res chain seq x y z
N MET A 1 23.63 -17.75 38.07
CA MET A 1 24.32 -17.10 36.93
C MET A 1 24.22 -18.03 35.74
N ILE A 2 23.97 -17.50 34.55
CA ILE A 2 23.79 -18.31 33.33
C ILE A 2 25.18 -18.63 32.75
N GLU A 3 25.51 -19.92 32.64
CA GLU A 3 26.74 -20.37 31.97
C GLU A 3 26.85 -19.76 30.55
N PRO A 4 28.05 -19.42 30.08
CA PRO A 4 28.25 -19.05 28.68
C PRO A 4 27.73 -20.16 27.75
N ALA A 5 27.02 -19.79 26.69
CA ALA A 5 26.60 -20.75 25.68
C ALA A 5 27.84 -21.42 25.03
N ARG A 6 27.69 -22.63 24.49
CA ARG A 6 28.79 -23.26 23.74
C ARG A 6 28.80 -22.72 22.31
N GLY A 7 29.95 -22.32 21.79
CA GLY A 7 30.07 -21.78 20.44
C GLY A 7 31.39 -21.06 20.16
N ILE A 8 31.50 -20.46 18.97
CA ILE A 8 32.64 -19.63 18.56
C ILE A 8 32.40 -18.19 19.04
N TYR A 9 33.42 -17.58 19.62
CA TYR A 9 33.38 -16.23 20.16
C TYR A 9 34.44 -15.32 19.53
N GLU A 10 34.05 -14.11 19.16
CA GLU A 10 34.95 -13.02 18.73
C GLU A 10 34.74 -11.78 19.61
N HIS A 11 34.92 -11.96 20.93
CA HIS A 11 34.73 -10.91 21.91
C HIS A 11 36.00 -10.66 22.72
N LEU A 12 36.20 -9.41 23.13
CA LEU A 12 37.15 -9.10 24.18
C LEU A 12 36.71 -9.76 25.49
N ILE A 13 37.67 -10.30 26.23
CA ILE A 13 37.43 -10.82 27.58
C ILE A 13 37.24 -9.61 28.51
N THR A 14 35.98 -9.21 28.69
CA THR A 14 35.58 -8.18 29.65
C THR A 14 35.63 -8.72 31.08
N ARG A 15 35.56 -7.85 32.10
CA ARG A 15 35.48 -8.28 33.51
C ARG A 15 34.32 -9.26 33.75
N GLU A 16 33.14 -8.95 33.21
CA GLU A 16 31.96 -9.81 33.30
C GLU A 16 32.18 -11.17 32.61
N LEU A 17 32.81 -11.20 31.42
CA LEU A 17 33.09 -12.45 30.73
C LEU A 17 34.17 -13.27 31.46
N ALA A 18 35.19 -12.61 32.02
CA ALA A 18 36.23 -13.27 32.81
C ALA A 18 35.63 -13.98 34.04
N GLU A 19 34.73 -13.31 34.78
CA GLU A 19 34.01 -13.90 35.91
C GLU A 19 33.19 -15.12 35.50
N ARG A 20 32.54 -15.08 34.34
CA ARG A 20 31.78 -16.22 33.82
C ARG A 20 32.67 -17.37 33.35
N LEU A 21 33.82 -17.06 32.75
CA LEU A 21 34.80 -18.06 32.31
C LEU A 21 35.48 -18.77 33.48
N HIS A 22 35.60 -18.13 34.65
CA HIS A 22 36.14 -18.77 35.86
C HIS A 22 35.34 -19.97 36.36
N HIS A 23 34.07 -20.09 35.96
CA HIS A 23 33.21 -21.23 36.30
C HIS A 23 33.27 -22.37 35.28
N LEU A 24 34.02 -22.21 34.17
CA LEU A 24 34.22 -23.24 33.16
C LEU A 24 35.59 -23.91 33.33
N ASP A 25 35.70 -25.15 32.88
CA ASP A 25 36.99 -25.85 32.81
C ASP A 25 37.90 -25.11 31.81
N PRO A 26 39.12 -24.69 32.18
CA PRO A 26 40.07 -24.06 31.26
C PRO A 26 40.33 -24.86 29.98
N ALA A 27 40.23 -26.21 30.02
CA ALA A 27 40.36 -27.06 28.84
C ALA A 27 39.23 -26.87 27.81
N GLN A 28 38.12 -26.27 28.22
CA GLN A 28 36.96 -25.97 27.37
C GLN A 28 37.02 -24.56 26.75
N VAL A 29 38.01 -23.74 27.12
CA VAL A 29 38.11 -22.34 26.70
C VAL A 29 39.31 -22.13 25.79
N GLN A 30 39.05 -21.77 24.54
CA GLN A 30 40.07 -21.36 23.57
C GLN A 30 40.12 -19.83 23.45
N HIS A 31 41.31 -19.25 23.53
CA HIS A 31 41.53 -17.82 23.28
C HIS A 31 42.86 -17.58 22.55
N ARG A 32 42.96 -16.45 21.83
CA ARG A 32 44.16 -16.01 21.11
C ARG A 32 44.61 -14.64 21.63
N ARG A 33 45.91 -14.36 21.59
CA ARG A 33 46.43 -12.98 21.79
C ARG A 33 45.94 -12.07 20.66
N LEU A 34 45.68 -10.81 20.97
CA LEU A 34 45.37 -9.79 19.97
C LEU A 34 46.62 -9.46 19.17
N ASP A 35 46.47 -9.34 17.85
CA ASP A 35 47.52 -8.85 16.96
C ASP A 35 47.69 -7.33 17.17
N PRO A 36 48.88 -6.83 17.49
CA PRO A 36 49.11 -5.39 17.63
C PRO A 36 48.70 -4.56 16.41
N ALA A 37 48.78 -5.10 15.20
CA ALA A 37 48.39 -4.41 13.98
C ALA A 37 46.86 -4.15 13.92
N ASP A 38 46.05 -5.11 14.36
CA ASP A 38 44.59 -5.07 14.27
C ASP A 38 43.89 -4.70 15.60
N ALA A 39 44.64 -4.64 16.71
CA ALA A 39 44.09 -4.44 18.05
C ALA A 39 43.24 -3.17 18.17
N HIS A 40 43.63 -2.09 17.46
CA HIS A 40 42.90 -0.83 17.44
C HIS A 40 41.46 -1.01 16.94
N GLN A 41 41.21 -1.82 15.90
CA GLN A 41 39.86 -2.03 15.36
C GLN A 41 38.93 -2.74 16.34
N ILE A 42 39.45 -3.75 17.05
CA ILE A 42 38.69 -4.54 18.02
C ILE A 42 38.34 -3.69 19.24
N LEU A 43 39.29 -2.88 19.73
CA LEU A 43 39.07 -1.95 20.83
C LEU A 43 38.07 -0.84 20.45
N THR A 44 38.20 -0.26 19.26
CA THR A 44 37.25 0.73 18.74
C THR A 44 35.83 0.18 18.66
N ARG A 45 35.63 -1.06 18.17
CA ARG A 45 34.30 -1.69 18.12
C ARG A 45 33.67 -1.84 19.50
N HIS A 46 34.48 -2.18 20.52
CA HIS A 46 34.02 -2.28 21.90
C HIS A 46 33.60 -0.92 22.47
N LEU A 47 34.44 0.11 22.28
CA LEU A 47 34.17 1.47 22.74
C LEU A 47 32.96 2.09 22.02
N ALA A 48 32.83 1.92 20.71
CA ALA A 48 31.69 2.40 19.93
C ALA A 48 30.36 1.82 20.45
N ALA A 49 30.33 0.52 20.76
CA ALA A 49 29.14 -0.10 21.36
C ALA A 49 28.82 0.48 22.74
N LEU A 50 29.83 0.83 23.54
CA LEU A 50 29.65 1.45 24.86
C LEU A 50 29.16 2.90 24.75
N ILE A 51 29.75 3.70 23.86
CA ILE A 51 29.36 5.09 23.59
C ILE A 51 27.92 5.14 23.07
N SER A 52 27.57 4.26 22.13
CA SER A 52 26.20 4.13 21.61
C SER A 52 25.19 3.83 22.73
N ARG A 53 25.52 2.89 23.64
CA ARG A 53 24.67 2.63 24.82
C ARG A 53 24.55 3.84 25.74
N ALA A 54 25.65 4.57 25.98
CA ALA A 54 25.64 5.76 26.83
C ALA A 54 24.76 6.88 26.24
N LEU A 55 24.91 7.17 24.94
CA LEU A 55 24.08 8.15 24.22
C LEU A 55 22.60 7.75 24.22
N ASN A 56 22.29 6.46 24.07
CA ASN A 56 20.92 5.96 24.12
C ASN A 56 20.31 6.00 25.53
N ALA A 57 21.12 5.82 26.57
CA ALA A 57 20.70 5.83 27.97
C ALA A 57 20.42 7.24 28.51
N VAL A 58 20.78 8.31 27.78
CA VAL A 58 20.43 9.69 28.17
C VAL A 58 18.90 9.80 28.34
N PRO A 59 18.42 10.22 29.53
CA PRO A 59 16.99 10.32 29.82
C PRO A 59 16.22 11.17 28.80
N GLY A 60 14.96 10.80 28.56
CA GLY A 60 14.06 11.57 27.69
C GLY A 60 13.65 12.92 28.29
N GLY A 61 13.59 13.95 27.46
CA GLY A 61 13.22 15.33 27.81
C GLY A 61 13.46 16.26 26.63
N ASP A 62 13.00 17.52 26.72
CA ASP A 62 13.18 18.53 25.67
C ASP A 62 14.67 18.87 25.43
N ASP A 63 15.53 18.60 26.42
CA ASP A 63 16.97 18.86 26.41
C ASP A 63 17.83 17.60 26.14
N ARG A 64 17.22 16.46 25.79
CA ARG A 64 17.94 15.19 25.58
C ARG A 64 19.06 15.33 24.55
N LEU A 65 18.77 16.00 23.44
CA LEU A 65 19.70 16.21 22.35
C LEU A 65 20.91 17.05 22.80
N THR A 66 20.67 18.12 23.55
CA THR A 66 21.74 18.97 24.11
C THR A 66 22.68 18.14 24.99
N ARG A 67 22.13 17.30 25.88
CA ARG A 67 22.93 16.43 26.74
C ARG A 67 23.72 15.38 25.96
N GLN A 68 23.16 14.87 24.85
CA GLN A 68 23.89 13.96 23.95
C GLN A 68 25.07 14.66 23.27
N VAL A 69 24.88 15.90 22.81
CA VAL A 69 25.96 16.70 22.22
C VAL A 69 27.04 17.07 23.24
N GLU A 70 26.65 17.45 24.46
CA GLU A 70 27.61 17.69 25.54
C GLU A 70 28.45 16.44 25.84
N LEU A 71 27.82 15.25 25.86
CA LEU A 71 28.55 14.00 26.04
C LEU A 71 29.50 13.71 24.87
N ALA A 72 29.07 13.96 23.63
CA ALA A 72 29.90 13.77 22.45
C ALA A 72 31.12 14.71 22.44
N ASN A 73 30.91 16.00 22.71
CA ASN A 73 31.99 16.99 22.75
C ASN A 73 32.98 16.71 23.89
N ARG A 74 32.50 16.27 25.07
CA ARG A 74 33.41 15.83 26.15
C ARG A 74 34.27 14.63 25.76
N LEU A 75 33.74 13.69 24.97
CA LEU A 75 34.53 12.58 24.46
C LEU A 75 35.56 13.06 23.43
N ALA A 76 35.20 14.02 22.57
CA ALA A 76 36.14 14.65 21.64
C ALA A 76 37.27 15.39 22.36
N ASP A 77 36.94 16.16 23.41
CA ASP A 77 37.93 16.86 24.24
C ASP A 77 38.93 15.88 24.89
N VAL A 78 38.44 14.75 25.42
CA VAL A 78 39.31 13.71 25.98
C VAL A 78 40.23 13.11 24.91
N ILE A 79 39.75 12.94 23.67
CA ILE A 79 40.60 12.45 22.56
C ILE A 79 41.67 13.49 22.22
N ALA A 80 41.29 14.76 22.10
CA ALA A 80 42.21 15.86 21.80
C ALA A 80 43.27 16.07 22.91
N GLU A 81 42.90 15.87 24.17
CA GLU A 81 43.84 15.89 25.31
C GLU A 81 44.85 14.74 25.26
N LEU A 82 44.44 13.56 24.79
CA LEU A 82 45.30 12.37 24.68
C LEU A 82 46.21 12.42 23.45
N ASP A 83 45.70 12.91 22.31
CA ASP A 83 46.45 13.09 21.07
C ASP A 83 45.89 14.28 20.25
N PRO A 84 46.54 15.45 20.30
CA PRO A 84 46.14 16.64 19.53
C PRO A 84 46.21 16.45 18.01
N GLY A 85 46.90 15.42 17.51
CA GLY A 85 46.92 15.07 16.09
C GLY A 85 45.72 14.23 15.65
N ALA A 86 44.94 13.69 16.58
CA ALA A 86 43.81 12.81 16.32
C ALA A 86 42.44 13.51 16.38
N ALA A 87 42.32 14.62 17.09
CA ALA A 87 41.12 15.46 17.13
C ALA A 87 41.48 16.92 17.47
N ASP A 88 40.75 17.87 16.90
CA ASP A 88 40.90 19.30 17.21
C ASP A 88 39.55 20.01 17.49
N HIS A 89 39.58 21.32 17.72
CA HIS A 89 38.36 22.11 17.99
C HIS A 89 37.34 22.09 16.84
N GLY A 90 37.76 21.78 15.62
CA GLY A 90 36.90 21.62 14.45
C GLY A 90 36.05 20.35 14.47
N ASP A 91 36.41 19.34 15.27
CA ASP A 91 35.63 18.11 15.44
C ASP A 91 34.46 18.26 16.43
N GLN A 92 34.37 19.40 17.13
CA GLN A 92 33.29 19.69 18.07
C GLN A 92 31.96 19.97 17.34
N VAL A 93 30.89 19.34 17.83
CA VAL A 93 29.53 19.57 17.33
C VAL A 93 29.04 20.94 17.82
N THR A 94 28.87 21.88 16.88
CA THR A 94 28.40 23.25 17.15
C THR A 94 26.89 23.42 16.94
N ASP A 95 26.33 22.76 15.92
CA ASP A 95 24.88 22.74 15.67
C ASP A 95 24.34 21.35 16.02
N ALA A 96 23.63 21.28 17.14
CA ALA A 96 23.01 20.04 17.61
C ALA A 96 21.72 19.69 16.85
N GLN A 97 21.06 20.69 16.24
CA GLN A 97 19.69 20.58 15.74
C GLN A 97 19.62 20.24 14.26
N ASN A 98 20.62 20.64 13.47
CA ASN A 98 20.61 20.48 12.02
C ASN A 98 21.71 19.54 11.54
N LEU A 99 21.35 18.66 10.61
CA LEU A 99 22.29 17.87 9.84
C LEU A 99 22.41 18.48 8.44
N LEU A 100 23.64 18.76 8.00
CA LEU A 100 23.87 19.31 6.66
C LEU A 100 23.47 18.27 5.60
N HIS A 101 22.54 18.64 4.71
CA HIS A 101 21.97 17.72 3.73
C HIS A 101 22.40 17.97 2.28
N ALA A 102 22.54 19.22 1.89
CA ALA A 102 22.95 19.60 0.54
C ALA A 102 23.46 21.04 0.50
N ILE A 103 24.31 21.32 -0.47
CA ILE A 103 24.72 22.66 -0.87
C ILE A 103 24.37 22.80 -2.34
N ALA A 104 23.54 23.79 -2.70
CA ALA A 104 23.17 24.04 -4.08
C ALA A 104 24.17 24.97 -4.77
N ALA A 105 24.30 24.84 -6.09
CA ALA A 105 25.02 25.82 -6.89
C ALA A 105 24.30 27.19 -6.86
N PRO A 106 25.04 28.31 -6.98
CA PRO A 106 24.43 29.63 -7.06
C PRO A 106 23.48 29.71 -8.26
N PRO A 107 22.21 30.11 -8.09
CA PRO A 107 21.29 30.21 -9.21
C PRO A 107 21.64 31.42 -10.10
N VAL A 108 21.31 31.34 -11.39
CA VAL A 108 21.32 32.52 -12.27
C VAL A 108 20.06 33.33 -11.97
N PRO A 109 20.15 34.61 -11.54
CA PRO A 109 18.98 35.42 -11.25
C PRO A 109 18.03 35.50 -12.46
N PRO A 110 16.69 35.38 -12.28
CA PRO A 110 15.94 35.40 -11.02
C PRO A 110 15.63 34.02 -10.41
N ALA A 111 16.31 32.94 -10.83
CA ALA A 111 16.01 31.60 -10.35
C ALA A 111 16.35 31.43 -8.85
N GLN A 112 15.61 30.57 -8.16
CA GLN A 112 15.94 30.15 -6.79
C GLN A 112 16.93 28.97 -6.82
N PRO A 113 17.72 28.76 -5.74
CA PRO A 113 18.59 27.59 -5.62
C PRO A 113 17.79 26.29 -5.71
N SER A 114 18.22 25.37 -6.55
CA SER A 114 17.63 24.03 -6.67
C SER A 114 18.55 23.01 -5.99
N PHE A 115 17.96 22.12 -5.18
CA PHE A 115 18.69 21.05 -4.48
C PHE A 115 18.37 19.71 -5.14
N PRO A 116 19.37 18.81 -5.29
CA PRO A 116 19.11 17.50 -5.85
C PRO A 116 18.21 16.68 -4.91
N PRO A 117 17.28 15.88 -5.46
CA PRO A 117 16.51 14.94 -4.66
C PRO A 117 17.43 13.90 -4.01
N ARG A 118 17.12 13.48 -2.78
CA ARG A 118 17.97 12.58 -1.97
C ARG A 118 17.36 11.17 -1.90
N PRO A 119 18.19 10.11 -1.85
CA PRO A 119 17.69 8.76 -1.58
C PRO A 119 16.97 8.70 -0.24
N ALA A 120 16.01 7.79 -0.13
CA ALA A 120 15.28 7.57 1.12
C ALA A 120 16.18 6.96 2.19
N THR A 121 17.17 6.15 1.79
CA THR A 121 18.24 5.67 2.67
C THR A 121 19.31 6.75 2.85
N PRO A 122 19.68 7.14 4.09
CA PRO A 122 20.73 8.13 4.32
C PRO A 122 22.06 7.76 3.64
N LEU A 123 22.73 8.75 3.03
CA LEU A 123 24.02 8.55 2.36
C LEU A 123 25.11 7.98 3.27
N SER A 124 24.97 8.14 4.59
CA SER A 124 25.90 7.66 5.61
C SER A 124 25.70 6.22 6.05
N THR A 125 24.61 5.54 5.66
CA THR A 125 24.20 4.29 6.32
C THR A 125 24.00 3.14 5.34
N GLY A 126 24.61 1.99 5.63
CA GLY A 126 24.37 0.75 4.89
C GLY A 126 22.96 0.20 5.14
N ALA A 127 22.40 -0.49 4.16
CA ALA A 127 21.06 -1.05 4.26
C ALA A 127 20.93 -2.34 3.46
N LEU A 128 20.12 -3.27 3.95
CA LEU A 128 19.62 -4.36 3.12
C LEU A 128 18.29 -3.93 2.51
N LEU A 129 18.23 -3.90 1.19
CA LEU A 129 17.06 -3.50 0.40
C LEU A 129 16.50 -4.72 -0.29
N VAL A 130 15.22 -5.02 -0.01
CA VAL A 130 14.55 -6.19 -0.57
C VAL A 130 13.23 -5.94 -1.28
N ASN A 131 12.97 -4.68 -1.65
CA ASN A 131 11.76 -4.27 -2.37
C ASN A 131 10.42 -4.57 -1.62
N GLY A 132 10.39 -4.53 -0.28
CA GLY A 132 9.16 -4.68 0.53
C GLY A 132 8.17 -3.50 0.42
N GLN A 133 6.88 -3.67 0.81
CA GLN A 133 5.80 -2.66 0.63
C GLN A 133 6.08 -1.29 1.28
N HIS A 134 7.03 -1.20 2.22
CA HIS A 134 7.40 0.06 2.89
C HIS A 134 8.90 0.35 2.85
N GLN A 135 9.64 -0.36 1.99
CA GLN A 135 11.06 -0.13 1.78
C GLN A 135 11.30 0.68 0.51
N PRO A 136 12.35 1.51 0.46
CA PRO A 136 12.78 2.15 -0.77
C PRO A 136 13.06 1.08 -1.84
N ARG A 137 12.42 1.22 -3.00
CA ARG A 137 12.74 0.38 -4.16
C ARG A 137 14.11 0.71 -4.66
N ILE A 138 14.87 -0.31 -5.07
CA ILE A 138 16.20 -0.08 -5.62
C ILE A 138 16.16 0.82 -6.85
N GLY A 139 15.15 0.70 -7.72
CA GLY A 139 15.00 1.61 -8.88
C GLY A 139 14.84 3.08 -8.47
N HIS A 140 14.06 3.34 -7.42
CA HIS A 140 13.87 4.69 -6.88
C HIS A 140 15.15 5.22 -6.22
N GLU A 141 15.82 4.39 -5.40
CA GLU A 141 17.08 4.74 -4.77
C GLU A 141 18.16 5.04 -5.81
N VAL A 142 18.33 4.19 -6.82
CA VAL A 142 19.30 4.38 -7.91
C VAL A 142 19.06 5.71 -8.65
N VAL A 143 17.81 6.07 -8.94
CA VAL A 143 17.45 7.36 -9.56
C VAL A 143 17.88 8.54 -8.69
N HIS A 144 17.65 8.47 -7.37
CA HIS A 144 18.00 9.54 -6.44
C HIS A 144 19.50 9.59 -6.13
N GLU A 145 20.17 8.44 -6.11
CA GLU A 145 21.62 8.33 -6.00
C GLU A 145 22.26 9.00 -7.21
N MET A 146 21.75 8.68 -8.41
CA MET A 146 22.15 9.33 -9.66
C MET A 146 21.91 10.83 -9.60
N ALA A 147 20.84 11.36 -9.01
CA ALA A 147 20.58 12.81 -9.03
C ALA A 147 21.69 13.65 -8.36
N SER A 148 22.49 13.06 -7.48
CA SER A 148 23.58 13.73 -6.76
C SER A 148 24.98 13.18 -7.07
N ALA A 149 25.09 12.12 -7.88
CA ALA A 149 26.36 11.51 -8.24
C ALA A 149 27.10 12.31 -9.33
N ASP A 150 28.42 12.34 -9.25
CA ASP A 150 29.28 12.90 -10.30
C ASP A 150 29.72 11.81 -11.29
N HIS A 151 29.93 10.60 -10.77
CA HIS A 151 30.35 9.45 -11.54
C HIS A 151 29.59 8.19 -11.10
N VAL A 152 29.10 7.42 -12.08
CA VAL A 152 28.36 6.19 -11.85
C VAL A 152 28.99 5.04 -12.61
N ASP A 153 29.24 3.94 -11.90
CA ASP A 153 29.74 2.68 -12.46
C ASP A 153 28.69 1.59 -12.29
N LEU A 154 28.30 0.95 -13.39
CA LEU A 154 27.33 -0.12 -13.44
C LEU A 154 28.01 -1.40 -13.92
N LEU A 155 28.01 -2.43 -13.07
CA LEU A 155 28.37 -3.80 -13.43
C LEU A 155 27.10 -4.63 -13.46
N CYS A 156 26.64 -5.05 -14.64
CA CYS A 156 25.34 -5.72 -14.73
C CYS A 156 25.33 -6.83 -15.77
N ALA A 157 25.01 -8.05 -15.31
CA ALA A 157 24.94 -9.22 -16.19
C ALA A 157 23.87 -9.08 -17.28
N PHE A 158 22.67 -8.58 -16.95
CA PHE A 158 21.58 -8.43 -17.93
C PHE A 158 21.01 -7.01 -17.93
N ILE A 159 20.83 -6.43 -19.11
CA ILE A 159 20.22 -5.11 -19.27
C ILE A 159 18.97 -5.26 -20.14
N LYS A 160 17.79 -4.98 -19.57
CA LYS A 160 16.50 -5.07 -20.25
C LYS A 160 15.95 -3.69 -20.59
N TRP A 161 15.26 -3.58 -21.72
CA TRP A 161 14.65 -2.33 -22.18
C TRP A 161 13.73 -1.71 -21.12
N HIS A 162 12.85 -2.53 -20.53
CA HIS A 162 11.90 -2.07 -19.52
C HIS A 162 12.58 -1.66 -18.20
N GLY A 163 13.76 -2.19 -17.89
CA GLY A 163 14.54 -1.74 -16.73
C GLY A 163 15.22 -0.39 -17.00
N LEU A 164 15.82 -0.24 -18.17
CA LEU A 164 16.46 1.02 -18.59
C LEU A 164 15.49 2.20 -18.58
N ARG A 165 14.25 2.01 -19.06
CA ARG A 165 13.23 3.08 -19.09
C ARG A 165 12.96 3.73 -17.73
N ILE A 166 13.15 2.98 -16.64
CA ILE A 166 12.94 3.47 -15.27
C ILE A 166 14.03 4.49 -14.89
N VAL A 167 15.28 4.21 -15.25
CA VAL A 167 16.45 5.02 -14.88
C VAL A 167 16.88 6.01 -15.96
N GLU A 168 16.38 5.86 -17.19
CA GLU A 168 16.73 6.69 -18.36
C GLU A 168 16.65 8.20 -18.09
N PRO A 169 15.59 8.74 -17.45
CA PRO A 169 15.55 10.18 -17.12
C PRO A 169 16.72 10.62 -16.24
N ALA A 170 17.09 9.81 -15.24
CA ALA A 170 18.20 10.10 -14.34
C ALA A 170 19.57 9.99 -15.03
N VAL A 171 19.74 9.03 -15.94
CA VAL A 171 20.93 8.90 -16.79
C VAL A 171 21.10 10.14 -17.66
N ARG A 172 20.02 10.59 -18.31
CA ARG A 172 20.02 11.80 -19.14
C ARG A 172 20.41 13.03 -18.32
N GLU A 173 19.87 13.18 -17.11
CA GLU A 173 20.18 14.30 -16.23
C GLU A 173 21.62 14.25 -15.72
N LEU A 174 22.12 13.07 -15.33
CA LEU A 174 23.51 12.83 -14.93
C LEU A 174 24.49 13.28 -16.01
N ILE A 175 24.29 12.84 -17.25
CA ILE A 175 25.17 13.19 -18.36
C ILE A 175 24.99 14.67 -18.74
N GLY A 176 23.75 15.18 -18.71
CA GLY A 176 23.44 16.57 -19.02
C GLY A 176 24.11 17.59 -18.09
N ARG A 177 24.39 17.23 -16.83
CA ARG A 177 25.17 18.06 -15.89
C ARG A 177 26.68 17.81 -15.92
N GLY A 178 27.17 17.02 -16.87
CA GLY A 178 28.60 16.71 -17.05
C GLY A 178 29.10 15.51 -16.25
N GLY A 179 28.22 14.74 -15.61
CA GLY A 179 28.56 13.50 -14.95
C GLY A 179 28.82 12.35 -15.93
N ARG A 180 29.42 11.26 -15.44
CA ARG A 180 29.84 10.11 -16.27
C ARG A 180 29.13 8.82 -15.86
N LEU A 181 28.78 8.00 -16.84
CA LEU A 181 28.21 6.65 -16.64
C LEU A 181 29.04 5.62 -17.42
N ARG A 182 29.65 4.68 -16.69
CA ARG A 182 30.38 3.52 -17.24
C ARG A 182 29.59 2.24 -16.99
N VAL A 183 29.41 1.43 -18.01
CA VAL A 183 28.60 0.20 -17.97
C VAL A 183 29.41 -0.99 -18.45
N ILE A 184 29.53 -2.03 -17.63
CA ILE A 184 30.09 -3.33 -18.02
C ILE A 184 28.95 -4.36 -18.06
N THR A 185 28.84 -5.08 -19.16
CA THR A 185 27.84 -6.15 -19.32
C THR A 185 28.37 -7.33 -20.15
N THR A 186 27.55 -8.37 -20.35
CA THR A 186 27.92 -9.59 -21.07
C THR A 186 26.78 -10.11 -21.94
N THR A 187 27.11 -10.89 -22.97
CA THR A 187 26.12 -11.61 -23.79
C THR A 187 25.70 -12.96 -23.19
N TYR A 188 26.29 -13.37 -22.07
CA TYR A 188 26.00 -14.59 -21.34
C TYR A 188 24.49 -14.72 -21.01
N LEU A 189 23.88 -15.87 -21.33
CA LEU A 189 22.44 -16.23 -21.31
C LEU A 189 21.53 -15.54 -22.33
N GLY A 190 22.05 -14.74 -23.27
CA GLY A 190 21.23 -14.09 -24.31
C GLY A 190 20.13 -13.15 -23.76
N ALA A 191 20.26 -12.73 -22.49
CA ALA A 191 19.20 -12.03 -21.76
C ALA A 191 19.31 -10.50 -21.81
N THR A 192 20.35 -9.92 -22.42
CA THR A 192 20.42 -8.46 -22.63
C THR A 192 19.65 -8.04 -23.88
N ASP A 193 18.89 -6.95 -23.80
CA ASP A 193 18.17 -6.39 -24.95
C ASP A 193 19.08 -5.40 -25.69
N GLN A 194 19.38 -5.67 -26.97
CA GLN A 194 20.21 -4.78 -27.81
C GLN A 194 19.73 -3.32 -27.78
N ARG A 195 18.42 -3.10 -27.91
CA ARG A 195 17.80 -1.76 -27.87
C ARG A 195 18.16 -0.98 -26.60
N ALA A 196 18.35 -1.66 -25.47
CA ALA A 196 18.71 -1.01 -24.23
C ALA A 196 20.17 -0.53 -24.24
N LEU A 197 21.10 -1.33 -24.79
CA LEU A 197 22.50 -0.91 -24.93
C LEU A 197 22.65 0.25 -25.92
N ASP A 198 21.96 0.17 -27.06
CA ASP A 198 21.97 1.24 -28.05
C ASP A 198 21.53 2.57 -27.43
N ARG A 199 20.45 2.52 -26.64
CA ARG A 199 19.93 3.71 -25.95
C ARG A 199 20.87 4.26 -24.88
N LEU A 200 21.59 3.41 -24.15
CA LEU A 200 22.59 3.88 -23.18
C LEU A 200 23.72 4.65 -23.87
N VAL A 201 24.24 4.13 -24.99
CA VAL A 201 25.28 4.81 -25.77
C VAL A 201 24.75 6.12 -26.38
N GLU A 202 23.53 6.13 -26.91
CA GLU A 202 22.87 7.36 -27.41
C GLU A 202 22.75 8.46 -26.34
N LEU A 203 22.53 8.07 -25.08
CA LEU A 203 22.46 9.01 -23.96
C LEU A 203 23.84 9.55 -23.56
N GLY A 204 24.93 8.93 -24.01
CA GLY A 204 26.31 9.31 -23.73
C GLY A 204 27.03 8.41 -22.71
N ALA A 205 26.50 7.21 -22.42
CA ALA A 205 27.16 6.26 -21.53
C ALA A 205 28.29 5.52 -22.25
N GLU A 206 29.38 5.22 -21.51
CA GLU A 206 30.46 4.36 -21.97
C GLU A 206 30.10 2.90 -21.67
N VAL A 207 29.99 2.06 -22.69
CA VAL A 207 29.51 0.67 -22.55
C VAL A 207 30.58 -0.31 -23.03
N LYS A 208 30.94 -1.26 -22.18
CA LYS A 208 31.79 -2.40 -22.51
C LYS A 208 31.02 -3.72 -22.39
N VAL A 209 31.22 -4.61 -23.36
CA VAL A 209 30.52 -5.90 -23.47
C VAL A 209 31.55 -7.03 -23.55
N SER A 210 31.39 -8.05 -22.70
CA SER A 210 32.08 -9.32 -22.90
C SER A 210 31.25 -10.26 -23.76
N TYR A 211 31.84 -10.69 -24.88
CA TYR A 211 31.26 -11.65 -25.83
C TYR A 211 31.70 -13.10 -25.57
N GLU A 212 32.58 -13.33 -24.59
CA GLU A 212 33.23 -14.63 -24.38
C GLU A 212 32.40 -15.53 -23.46
N THR A 213 32.00 -16.71 -23.93
CA THR A 213 30.99 -17.56 -23.28
C THR A 213 31.56 -18.65 -22.37
N ARG A 214 32.89 -18.84 -22.32
CA ARG A 214 33.51 -20.03 -21.69
C ARG A 214 34.43 -19.77 -20.49
N THR A 215 34.97 -18.57 -20.33
CA THR A 215 36.09 -18.27 -19.42
C THR A 215 35.73 -17.28 -18.31
N THR A 216 34.94 -16.24 -18.59
CA THR A 216 34.54 -15.20 -17.62
C THR A 216 33.03 -15.22 -17.38
N ARG A 217 32.60 -15.85 -16.28
CA ARG A 217 31.19 -15.88 -15.86
C ARG A 217 30.82 -14.60 -15.10
N LEU A 218 30.70 -13.47 -15.79
CA LEU A 218 30.26 -12.23 -15.16
C LEU A 218 28.79 -12.33 -14.74
N HIS A 219 28.56 -12.61 -13.45
CA HIS A 219 27.24 -12.61 -12.80
C HIS A 219 27.12 -11.57 -11.69
N ALA A 220 28.03 -10.62 -11.63
CA ALA A 220 27.91 -9.52 -10.68
C ALA A 220 26.75 -8.59 -11.09
N LYS A 221 26.08 -8.04 -10.09
CA LYS A 221 25.14 -6.92 -10.25
C LYS A 221 25.47 -5.90 -9.19
N ALA A 222 25.97 -4.76 -9.64
CA ALA A 222 26.45 -3.76 -8.74
C ALA A 222 26.39 -2.36 -9.34
N TRP A 223 26.10 -1.39 -8.47
CA TRP A 223 26.13 0.04 -8.77
C TRP A 223 27.11 0.70 -7.82
N LEU A 224 27.90 1.65 -8.32
CA LEU A 224 28.76 2.50 -7.52
C LEU A 224 28.51 3.96 -7.90
N PHE A 225 28.16 4.77 -6.90
CA PHE A 225 27.83 6.19 -7.03
C PHE A 225 28.89 7.01 -6.30
N ARG A 226 29.71 7.71 -7.06
CA ARG A 226 30.81 8.53 -6.54
C ARG A 226 30.42 10.00 -6.53
N ARG A 227 30.78 10.66 -5.45
CA ARG A 227 30.53 12.09 -5.20
C ARG A 227 31.81 12.77 -4.76
N ALA A 228 32.09 13.95 -5.29
CA ALA A 228 33.28 14.74 -4.96
C ALA A 228 33.32 15.16 -3.48
N ASN A 229 32.17 15.23 -2.81
CA ASN A 229 32.06 15.55 -1.39
C ASN A 229 32.43 14.40 -0.44
N GLY A 230 32.88 13.25 -0.96
CA GLY A 230 33.29 12.11 -0.15
C GLY A 230 32.15 11.25 0.40
N THR A 231 30.92 11.36 -0.14
CA THR A 231 29.80 10.48 0.24
C THR A 231 29.51 9.42 -0.83
N THR A 232 30.44 8.48 -0.98
CA THR A 232 30.36 7.40 -1.97
C THR A 232 29.52 6.24 -1.46
N THR A 233 28.66 5.72 -2.33
CA THR A 233 27.71 4.65 -2.01
C THR A 233 27.76 3.57 -3.08
N ALA A 234 27.58 2.31 -2.67
CA ALA A 234 27.52 1.18 -3.59
C ALA A 234 26.34 0.28 -3.28
N TYR A 235 25.84 -0.44 -4.28
CA TYR A 235 24.80 -1.44 -4.16
C TYR A 235 25.36 -2.72 -4.76
N VAL A 236 25.31 -3.81 -4.00
CA VAL A 236 25.72 -5.16 -4.46
C VAL A 236 24.58 -6.11 -4.17
N GLY A 237 24.16 -6.89 -5.16
CA GLY A 237 23.06 -7.81 -4.94
C GLY A 237 22.67 -8.65 -6.13
N SER A 238 21.41 -9.06 -6.12
CA SER A 238 20.81 -9.87 -7.18
C SER A 238 20.12 -9.04 -8.28
N SER A 239 19.96 -7.73 -8.07
CA SER A 239 19.19 -6.87 -8.99
C SER A 239 19.95 -6.50 -10.27
N ASN A 240 19.52 -7.09 -11.39
CA ASN A 240 19.91 -6.63 -12.73
C ASN A 240 19.20 -5.31 -13.12
N LEU A 241 19.62 -4.69 -14.23
CA LEU A 241 18.92 -3.56 -14.85
C LEU A 241 17.68 -4.08 -15.63
N SER A 242 16.72 -4.59 -14.88
CA SER A 242 15.44 -5.11 -15.39
C SER A 242 14.29 -4.63 -14.53
N ARG A 243 13.07 -4.61 -15.10
CA ARG A 243 11.87 -4.20 -14.37
C ARG A 243 11.66 -5.07 -13.12
N THR A 244 11.75 -6.39 -13.29
CA THR A 244 11.62 -7.34 -12.18
C THR A 244 12.63 -7.03 -11.10
N ALA A 245 13.91 -6.90 -11.43
CA ALA A 245 14.94 -6.67 -10.41
C ALA A 245 14.88 -5.28 -9.74
N LEU A 246 14.45 -4.25 -10.45
CA LEU A 246 14.42 -2.88 -9.92
C LEU A 246 13.14 -2.53 -9.15
N VAL A 247 12.06 -3.27 -9.39
CA VAL A 247 10.71 -2.92 -8.91
C VAL A 247 9.96 -4.09 -8.27
N ASP A 248 10.06 -5.33 -8.80
CA ASP A 248 9.08 -6.41 -8.48
C ASP A 248 9.64 -7.64 -7.78
N GLY A 249 10.92 -7.88 -7.96
CA GLY A 249 11.60 -9.09 -7.56
C GLY A 249 11.86 -9.05 -6.07
N VAL A 250 11.75 -10.22 -5.44
CA VAL A 250 12.37 -10.47 -4.15
C VAL A 250 13.88 -10.50 -4.40
N GLU A 251 14.49 -9.33 -4.29
CA GLU A 251 15.91 -9.12 -4.54
C GLU A 251 16.59 -8.85 -3.22
N TRP A 252 17.86 -9.24 -3.08
CA TRP A 252 18.65 -8.86 -1.92
C TRP A 252 19.76 -7.95 -2.40
N ASN A 253 19.67 -6.67 -2.03
CA ASN A 253 20.71 -5.70 -2.34
C ASN A 253 21.25 -5.11 -1.05
N VAL A 254 22.55 -5.28 -0.86
CA VAL A 254 23.27 -4.60 0.22
C VAL A 254 23.75 -3.28 -0.33
N ARG A 255 23.21 -2.22 0.24
CA ARG A 255 23.74 -0.87 0.12
C ARG A 255 24.89 -0.70 1.10
N ILE A 256 26.00 -0.18 0.60
CA ILE A 256 27.23 0.07 1.32
C ILE A 256 27.50 1.57 1.26
N ALA A 257 27.80 2.18 2.39
CA ALA A 257 28.16 3.58 2.50
C ALA A 257 29.62 3.69 2.97
N ASN A 258 30.42 4.55 2.34
CA ASN A 258 31.83 4.70 2.70
C ASN A 258 32.03 5.22 4.14
N LEU A 259 31.08 6.00 4.67
CA LEU A 259 31.11 6.53 6.03
C LEU A 259 31.02 5.44 7.11
N GLU A 260 30.42 4.29 6.79
CA GLU A 260 30.37 3.12 7.69
C GLU A 260 31.43 2.08 7.36
N GLN A 261 31.68 1.83 6.07
CA GLN A 261 32.52 0.73 5.59
C GLN A 261 33.45 1.19 4.45
N PRO A 262 34.45 2.05 4.74
CA PRO A 262 35.32 2.64 3.72
C PRO A 262 36.11 1.57 2.95
N HIS A 263 36.70 0.61 3.67
CA HIS A 263 37.49 -0.49 3.08
C HIS A 263 36.73 -1.35 2.04
N VAL A 264 35.41 -1.51 2.19
CA VAL A 264 34.58 -2.26 1.24
C VAL A 264 34.39 -1.48 -0.06
N ILE A 265 34.20 -0.16 0.03
CA ILE A 265 34.08 0.73 -1.14
C ILE A 265 35.40 0.81 -1.91
N ASP A 266 36.53 0.87 -1.21
CA ASP A 266 37.86 0.88 -1.83
C ASP A 266 38.11 -0.41 -2.61
N THR A 267 37.79 -1.55 -1.99
CA THR A 267 37.90 -2.88 -2.64
C THR A 267 36.99 -2.99 -3.86
N PHE A 268 35.74 -2.51 -3.76
CA PHE A 268 34.82 -2.46 -4.89
C PHE A 268 35.39 -1.62 -6.02
N THR A 269 35.86 -0.41 -5.72
CA THR A 269 36.38 0.53 -6.71
C THR A 269 37.55 -0.07 -7.45
N ALA A 270 38.51 -0.66 -6.73
CA ALA A 270 39.65 -1.36 -7.34
C ALA A 270 39.18 -2.51 -8.27
N THR A 271 38.25 -3.34 -7.79
CA THR A 271 37.72 -4.47 -8.58
C THR A 271 37.00 -4.01 -9.85
N PHE A 272 36.24 -2.91 -9.79
CA PHE A 272 35.58 -2.37 -10.97
C PHE A 272 36.59 -1.83 -11.98
N GLU A 273 37.63 -1.12 -11.54
CA GLU A 273 38.70 -0.66 -12.44
C GLU A 273 39.46 -1.81 -13.08
N ASP A 274 39.70 -2.91 -12.35
CA ASP A 274 40.30 -4.13 -12.91
C ASP A 274 39.44 -4.67 -14.06
N TYR A 275 38.12 -4.81 -13.87
CA TYR A 275 37.21 -5.25 -14.95
C TYR A 275 37.10 -4.24 -16.10
N TRP A 276 37.08 -2.95 -15.80
CA TRP A 276 36.98 -1.91 -16.82
C TRP A 276 38.19 -1.92 -17.76
N ASN A 277 39.37 -2.27 -17.25
CA ASN A 277 40.62 -2.33 -18.01
C ASN A 277 40.98 -3.74 -18.50
N ASP A 278 40.17 -4.75 -18.18
CA ASP A 278 40.37 -6.12 -18.67
C ASP A 278 40.04 -6.21 -20.18
N PRO A 279 40.97 -6.70 -21.02
CA PRO A 279 40.76 -6.88 -22.45
C PRO A 279 39.57 -7.77 -22.83
N ALA A 280 39.04 -8.59 -21.91
CA ALA A 280 37.86 -9.42 -22.13
C ALA A 280 36.55 -8.62 -22.25
N PHE A 281 36.55 -7.34 -21.88
CA PHE A 281 35.43 -6.41 -22.04
C PHE A 281 35.75 -5.38 -23.12
N GLU A 282 35.12 -5.54 -24.29
CA GLU A 282 35.34 -4.71 -25.48
C GLU A 282 34.37 -3.52 -25.48
N ASP A 283 34.80 -2.36 -26.00
CA ASP A 283 33.91 -1.21 -26.20
C ASP A 283 32.77 -1.54 -27.18
N TYR A 284 31.56 -1.07 -26.87
CA TYR A 284 30.37 -1.28 -27.70
C TYR A 284 29.94 0.00 -28.41
N HIS A 285 29.93 -0.05 -29.75
CA HIS A 285 29.40 1.02 -30.57
C HIS A 285 28.24 0.51 -31.45
N PRO A 286 27.01 1.05 -31.29
CA PRO A 286 25.84 0.58 -32.06
C PRO A 286 26.02 0.63 -33.58
N GLY A 287 26.81 1.58 -34.08
CA GLY A 287 27.06 1.72 -35.52
C GLY A 287 27.90 0.60 -36.14
N THR A 288 28.72 -0.09 -35.34
CA THR A 288 29.67 -1.13 -35.82
C THR A 288 29.37 -2.52 -35.26
N ASP A 289 28.91 -2.61 -34.01
CA ASP A 289 28.85 -3.86 -33.24
C ASP A 289 27.43 -4.43 -33.10
N ALA A 290 26.41 -3.70 -33.53
CA ALA A 290 25.00 -4.07 -33.42
C ALA A 290 24.67 -5.46 -34.00
N ASP A 291 25.27 -5.82 -35.13
CA ASP A 291 25.02 -7.12 -35.77
C ASP A 291 25.76 -8.24 -35.03
N ARG A 292 27.00 -8.00 -34.59
CA ARG A 292 27.80 -8.95 -33.78
C ARG A 292 27.08 -9.29 -32.47
N LEU A 293 26.56 -8.28 -31.78
CA LEU A 293 25.79 -8.44 -30.55
C LEU A 293 24.50 -9.25 -30.80
N ARG A 294 23.76 -8.95 -31.88
CA ARG A 294 22.52 -9.64 -32.21
C ARG A 294 22.73 -11.13 -32.48
N VAL A 295 23.84 -11.48 -33.14
CA VAL A 295 24.22 -12.88 -33.39
C VAL A 295 24.57 -13.58 -32.08
N ALA A 296 25.38 -12.95 -31.22
CA ALA A 296 25.77 -13.50 -29.92
C ALA A 296 24.55 -13.80 -29.01
N LEU A 297 23.57 -12.89 -28.96
CA LEU A 297 22.37 -13.05 -28.11
C LEU A 297 21.37 -14.11 -28.60
N ARG A 298 21.36 -14.43 -29.91
CA ARG A 298 20.42 -15.42 -30.48
C ARG A 298 20.86 -16.88 -30.23
N GLY A 299 22.14 -17.12 -29.99
CA GLY A 299 22.68 -18.48 -29.79
C GLY A 299 22.27 -19.17 -28.48
N GLU A 300 21.61 -18.47 -27.55
CA GLU A 300 21.49 -18.91 -26.14
C GLU A 300 20.06 -18.95 -25.54
N ARG A 301 18.97 -18.87 -26.34
CA ARG A 301 17.59 -18.95 -25.80
C ARG A 301 17.04 -20.40 -25.71
N PRO A 302 16.60 -20.90 -24.54
CA PRO A 302 15.78 -22.11 -24.43
C PRO A 302 14.26 -21.80 -24.36
N ASP A 303 13.43 -22.68 -24.95
CA ASP A 303 11.96 -22.65 -24.90
C ASP A 303 11.41 -23.20 -23.55
N PRO A 304 10.39 -22.59 -22.92
CA PRO A 304 9.71 -23.18 -21.76
C PRO A 304 8.36 -23.81 -22.13
N ALA A 305 8.21 -25.11 -21.87
CA ALA A 305 6.94 -25.85 -21.93
C ALA A 305 6.22 -25.86 -20.57
N SER A 306 4.91 -25.67 -20.57
CA SER A 306 4.04 -25.63 -19.38
C SER A 306 3.64 -27.03 -18.88
N THR A 307 3.55 -27.20 -17.57
CA THR A 307 3.04 -28.42 -16.91
C THR A 307 1.91 -28.03 -15.94
N GLN A 308 0.76 -28.69 -16.06
CA GLN A 308 -0.38 -28.55 -15.13
C GLN A 308 -0.18 -29.45 -13.90
N ILE A 309 -0.47 -28.93 -12.70
CA ILE A 309 -0.39 -29.66 -11.42
C ILE A 309 -1.79 -29.90 -10.84
N ALA A 310 -1.93 -31.08 -10.22
CA ALA A 310 -3.11 -31.69 -9.61
C ALA A 310 -3.64 -31.01 -8.32
N ASN A 311 -4.87 -31.39 -7.95
CA ASN A 311 -5.67 -31.07 -6.76
C ASN A 311 -4.90 -30.49 -5.55
N LEU A 312 -4.92 -29.16 -5.42
CA LEU A 312 -4.56 -28.44 -4.20
C LEU A 312 -5.84 -28.00 -3.47
N ASP A 313 -5.85 -28.18 -2.14
CA ASP A 313 -6.85 -27.59 -1.24
C ASP A 313 -6.87 -26.07 -1.40
N VAL A 314 -8.02 -25.51 -1.79
CA VAL A 314 -8.15 -24.07 -2.05
C VAL A 314 -8.24 -23.32 -0.73
N ARG A 315 -7.14 -22.66 -0.36
CA ARG A 315 -7.06 -21.72 0.77
C ARG A 315 -7.29 -20.29 0.29
N PRO A 316 -8.06 -19.48 1.04
CA PRO A 316 -8.21 -18.07 0.72
C PRO A 316 -6.85 -17.36 0.75
N TYR A 317 -6.62 -16.49 -0.23
CA TYR A 317 -5.59 -15.46 -0.08
C TYR A 317 -5.94 -14.50 1.06
N PRO A 318 -4.97 -13.78 1.66
CA PRO A 318 -5.26 -12.89 2.79
C PRO A 318 -6.37 -11.86 2.51
N TYR A 319 -6.44 -11.27 1.31
CA TYR A 319 -7.51 -10.32 0.95
C TYR A 319 -8.88 -10.99 0.84
N GLN A 320 -8.92 -12.24 0.37
CA GLN A 320 -10.16 -13.00 0.33
C GLN A 320 -10.62 -13.31 1.75
N ALA A 321 -9.69 -13.55 2.68
CA ALA A 321 -10.00 -13.71 4.09
C ALA A 321 -10.51 -12.40 4.72
N GLU A 322 -9.97 -11.24 4.34
CA GLU A 322 -10.47 -9.91 4.72
C GLU A 322 -11.92 -9.71 4.23
N ILE A 323 -12.19 -9.94 2.94
CA ILE A 323 -13.55 -9.85 2.38
C ILE A 323 -14.54 -10.79 3.09
N LEU A 324 -14.11 -12.02 3.39
CA LEU A 324 -14.93 -12.99 4.13
C LEU A 324 -15.17 -12.57 5.59
N ALA A 325 -14.25 -11.82 6.20
CA ALA A 325 -14.41 -11.26 7.54
C ALA A 325 -15.38 -10.06 7.54
N ASP A 326 -15.34 -9.23 6.51
CA ASP A 326 -16.27 -8.11 6.35
C ASP A 326 -17.71 -8.61 6.10
N LEU A 327 -17.87 -9.62 5.23
CA LEU A 327 -19.16 -10.29 5.02
C LEU A 327 -19.72 -10.90 6.31
N ASP A 328 -18.84 -11.39 7.18
CA ASP A 328 -19.20 -11.87 8.50
C ASP A 328 -19.62 -10.74 9.44
N ALA A 329 -18.92 -9.61 9.42
CA ALA A 329 -19.28 -8.44 10.21
C ALA A 329 -20.67 -7.92 9.80
N GLU A 330 -20.96 -7.83 8.50
CA GLU A 330 -22.29 -7.49 8.00
C GLU A 330 -23.38 -8.40 8.60
N ARG A 331 -23.14 -9.71 8.66
CA ARG A 331 -24.13 -10.67 9.16
C ARG A 331 -24.23 -10.70 10.69
N GLN A 332 -23.10 -10.72 11.38
CA GLN A 332 -23.04 -10.96 12.83
C GLN A 332 -23.13 -9.68 13.66
N VAL A 333 -22.56 -8.57 13.18
CA VAL A 333 -22.59 -7.28 13.86
C VAL A 333 -23.83 -6.49 13.45
N HIS A 334 -24.11 -6.45 12.14
CA HIS A 334 -25.17 -5.60 11.62
C HIS A 334 -26.49 -6.33 11.32
N GLY A 335 -26.50 -7.67 11.34
CA GLY A 335 -27.69 -8.47 11.03
C GLY A 335 -28.08 -8.44 9.54
N ARG A 336 -27.16 -8.11 8.65
CA ARG A 336 -27.40 -7.88 7.23
C ARG A 336 -26.96 -9.07 6.39
N HIS A 337 -27.92 -9.64 5.66
CA HIS A 337 -27.71 -10.84 4.85
C HIS A 337 -27.81 -10.61 3.34
N ARG A 338 -28.04 -9.35 2.93
CA ARG A 338 -28.06 -8.91 1.53
C ARG A 338 -26.85 -8.02 1.31
N ASN A 339 -25.81 -8.58 0.68
CA ASN A 339 -24.50 -7.94 0.61
C ASN A 339 -24.03 -7.80 -0.84
N LEU A 340 -23.56 -6.60 -1.19
CA LEU A 340 -22.92 -6.32 -2.47
C LEU A 340 -21.41 -6.31 -2.29
N VAL A 341 -20.72 -7.17 -3.01
CA VAL A 341 -19.26 -7.26 -3.04
C VAL A 341 -18.76 -6.67 -4.35
N VAL A 342 -17.99 -5.59 -4.23
CA VAL A 342 -17.33 -4.92 -5.34
C VAL A 342 -15.87 -5.39 -5.37
N MET A 343 -15.44 -6.03 -6.45
CA MET A 343 -14.04 -6.43 -6.61
C MET A 343 -13.60 -6.22 -8.06
N ALA A 344 -12.37 -5.74 -8.24
CA ALA A 344 -11.80 -5.54 -9.56
C ALA A 344 -11.83 -6.83 -10.40
N THR A 345 -12.01 -6.71 -11.71
CA THR A 345 -12.07 -7.87 -12.60
C THR A 345 -10.75 -8.65 -12.58
N GLY A 346 -10.82 -9.98 -12.46
CA GLY A 346 -9.61 -10.84 -12.40
C GLY A 346 -9.14 -11.20 -10.99
N THR A 347 -9.74 -10.65 -9.93
CA THR A 347 -9.33 -10.85 -8.53
C THR A 347 -10.00 -12.04 -7.82
N GLY A 348 -10.63 -12.95 -8.57
CA GLY A 348 -11.24 -14.15 -8.01
C GLY A 348 -12.58 -13.92 -7.28
N LYS A 349 -13.44 -13.01 -7.77
CA LYS A 349 -14.84 -12.81 -7.29
C LYS A 349 -15.57 -14.14 -7.00
N THR A 350 -15.48 -15.07 -7.95
CA THR A 350 -16.12 -16.38 -7.86
C THR A 350 -15.51 -17.28 -6.79
N VAL A 351 -14.20 -17.16 -6.53
CA VAL A 351 -13.53 -17.92 -5.46
C VAL A 351 -14.03 -17.44 -4.10
N VAL A 352 -14.13 -16.12 -3.88
CA VAL A 352 -14.70 -15.54 -2.65
C VAL A 352 -16.13 -16.05 -2.43
N ALA A 353 -16.97 -15.98 -3.46
CA ALA A 353 -18.36 -16.45 -3.41
C ALA A 353 -18.46 -17.94 -3.06
N ALA A 354 -17.58 -18.77 -3.62
CA ALA A 354 -17.53 -20.20 -3.31
C ALA A 354 -17.03 -20.49 -1.89
N LEU A 355 -16.03 -19.74 -1.41
CA LEU A 355 -15.50 -19.86 -0.05
C LEU A 355 -16.53 -19.42 1.00
N ASP A 356 -17.28 -18.35 0.72
CA ASP A 356 -18.37 -17.86 1.55
C ASP A 356 -19.49 -18.91 1.65
N TYR A 357 -19.94 -19.45 0.52
CA TYR A 357 -20.91 -20.54 0.50
C TYR A 357 -20.40 -21.76 1.28
N ARG A 358 -19.16 -22.21 1.04
CA ARG A 358 -18.54 -23.35 1.76
C ARG A 358 -18.57 -23.14 3.27
N ARG A 359 -18.29 -21.92 3.72
CA ARG A 359 -18.29 -21.56 5.15
C ARG A 359 -19.69 -21.61 5.75
N LEU A 360 -20.66 -20.97 5.11
CA LEU A 360 -22.05 -20.95 5.55
C LEU A 360 -22.65 -22.36 5.55
N HIS A 361 -22.37 -23.16 4.51
CA HIS A 361 -22.82 -24.53 4.39
C HIS A 361 -22.25 -25.42 5.51
N ARG A 362 -20.94 -25.34 5.78
CA ARG A 362 -20.32 -26.07 6.91
C ARG A 362 -20.87 -25.67 8.27
N SER A 363 -21.33 -24.42 8.43
CA SER A 363 -21.97 -23.95 9.66
C SER A 363 -23.46 -24.29 9.77
N GLY A 364 -24.04 -24.95 8.76
CA GLY A 364 -25.46 -25.30 8.72
C GLY A 364 -26.40 -24.10 8.46
N GLN A 365 -25.87 -22.98 7.95
CA GLN A 365 -26.68 -21.79 7.68
C GLN A 365 -27.36 -21.81 6.31
N VAL A 366 -26.79 -22.50 5.32
CA VAL A 366 -27.33 -22.60 3.95
C VAL A 366 -27.10 -24.00 3.38
N ASP A 367 -28.06 -24.53 2.62
CA ASP A 367 -27.99 -25.88 2.03
C ASP A 367 -28.33 -25.94 0.53
N SER A 368 -28.82 -24.84 -0.04
CA SER A 368 -29.13 -24.71 -1.47
C SER A 368 -28.60 -23.40 -2.06
N LEU A 369 -28.23 -23.44 -3.35
CA LEU A 369 -27.54 -22.35 -4.05
C LEU A 369 -28.15 -22.10 -5.44
N LEU A 370 -28.42 -20.83 -5.75
CA LEU A 370 -28.68 -20.36 -7.11
C LEU A 370 -27.62 -19.34 -7.52
N PHE A 371 -26.80 -19.68 -8.51
CA PHE A 371 -25.83 -18.78 -9.13
C PHE A 371 -26.37 -18.26 -10.46
N VAL A 372 -26.46 -16.93 -10.61
CA VAL A 372 -27.04 -16.26 -11.78
C VAL A 372 -25.97 -15.43 -12.49
N ALA A 373 -25.88 -15.58 -13.81
CA ALA A 373 -25.06 -14.74 -14.67
C ALA A 373 -25.73 -14.51 -16.03
N HIS A 374 -25.24 -13.54 -16.81
CA HIS A 374 -25.82 -13.20 -18.12
C HIS A 374 -25.26 -14.05 -19.28
N GLN A 375 -24.05 -14.61 -19.15
CA GLN A 375 -23.36 -15.39 -20.18
C GLN A 375 -23.10 -16.84 -19.78
N GLU A 376 -23.22 -17.74 -20.75
CA GLU A 376 -22.95 -19.18 -20.57
C GLU A 376 -21.49 -19.48 -20.19
N GLN A 377 -20.54 -18.77 -20.80
CA GLN A 377 -19.12 -18.98 -20.51
C GLN A 377 -18.78 -18.70 -19.03
N ILE A 378 -19.35 -17.62 -18.47
CA ILE A 378 -19.20 -17.26 -17.06
C ILE A 378 -19.78 -18.36 -16.16
N LEU A 379 -20.97 -18.88 -16.47
CA LEU A 379 -21.59 -19.96 -15.69
C LEU A 379 -20.73 -21.23 -15.64
N ARG A 380 -20.14 -21.63 -16.79
CA ARG A 380 -19.26 -22.81 -16.84
C ARG A 380 -17.97 -22.61 -16.03
N GLN A 381 -17.34 -21.43 -16.14
CA GLN A 381 -16.17 -21.08 -15.35
C GLN A 381 -16.48 -21.04 -13.85
N SER A 382 -17.63 -20.49 -13.47
CA SER A 382 -18.05 -20.42 -12.07
C SER A 382 -18.34 -21.78 -11.47
N LEU A 383 -19.04 -22.65 -12.22
CA LEU A 383 -19.28 -24.03 -11.79
C LEU A 383 -17.98 -24.80 -11.54
N ALA A 384 -16.99 -24.68 -12.44
CA ALA A 384 -15.68 -25.30 -12.25
C ALA A 384 -14.97 -24.81 -10.99
N THR A 385 -15.03 -23.50 -10.72
CA THR A 385 -14.46 -22.89 -9.51
C THR A 385 -15.11 -23.42 -8.24
N PHE A 386 -16.45 -23.50 -8.20
CA PHE A 386 -17.19 -24.04 -7.06
C PHE A 386 -16.83 -25.51 -6.79
N ARG A 387 -16.74 -26.34 -7.84
CA ARG A 387 -16.31 -27.75 -7.70
C ARG A 387 -14.93 -27.88 -7.07
N GLN A 388 -13.99 -27.04 -7.49
CA GLN A 388 -12.64 -27.02 -6.93
C GLN A 388 -12.61 -26.60 -5.46
N VAL A 389 -13.33 -25.53 -5.10
CA VAL A 389 -13.39 -25.01 -3.72
C VAL A 389 -14.11 -25.97 -2.76
N MET A 390 -15.18 -26.62 -3.23
CA MET A 390 -15.93 -27.61 -2.47
C MET A 390 -15.20 -28.95 -2.38
N GLY A 391 -14.24 -29.22 -3.26
CA GLY A 391 -13.56 -30.51 -3.36
C GLY A 391 -14.48 -31.61 -3.90
N ASP A 392 -15.51 -31.25 -4.67
CA ASP A 392 -16.55 -32.15 -5.18
C ASP A 392 -16.80 -31.88 -6.67
N GLY A 393 -16.38 -32.81 -7.52
CA GLY A 393 -16.55 -32.73 -8.97
C GLY A 393 -18.01 -32.87 -9.45
N SER A 394 -18.91 -33.36 -8.59
CA SER A 394 -20.34 -33.50 -8.88
C SER A 394 -21.17 -32.28 -8.49
N PHE A 395 -20.56 -31.32 -7.77
CA PHE A 395 -21.25 -30.14 -7.28
C PHE A 395 -21.83 -29.30 -8.42
N GLY A 396 -23.12 -28.95 -8.31
CA GLY A 396 -23.78 -27.97 -9.18
C GLY A 396 -24.26 -28.49 -10.53
N GLU A 397 -25.42 -27.99 -10.96
CA GLU A 397 -26.07 -28.30 -12.24
C GLU A 397 -26.33 -27.02 -13.06
N THR A 398 -26.30 -27.09 -14.40
CA THR A 398 -26.49 -25.91 -15.26
C THR A 398 -27.89 -25.82 -15.86
N LEU A 399 -28.45 -24.61 -15.88
CA LEU A 399 -29.67 -24.23 -16.62
C LEU A 399 -29.33 -23.16 -17.68
N VAL A 400 -28.70 -23.60 -18.77
CA VAL A 400 -28.33 -22.77 -19.93
C VAL A 400 -28.16 -23.67 -21.16
N ALA A 401 -28.36 -23.13 -22.37
CA ALA A 401 -28.14 -23.83 -23.64
C ALA A 401 -28.81 -25.22 -23.77
N GLY A 402 -30.01 -25.38 -23.20
CA GLY A 402 -30.78 -26.64 -23.24
C GLY A 402 -30.52 -27.61 -22.09
N GLY A 403 -29.53 -27.36 -21.23
CA GLY A 403 -29.31 -28.11 -19.99
C GLY A 403 -30.48 -27.93 -18.99
N ARG A 404 -30.85 -29.01 -18.29
CA ARG A 404 -31.90 -29.01 -17.26
C ARG A 404 -31.39 -29.67 -15.97
N PRO A 405 -31.44 -28.99 -14.82
CA PRO A 405 -31.14 -29.60 -13.53
C PRO A 405 -32.12 -30.73 -13.20
N ARG A 406 -31.63 -31.74 -12.48
CA ARG A 406 -32.40 -32.88 -11.96
C ARG A 406 -32.76 -32.66 -10.50
N ASP A 407 -31.80 -32.26 -9.67
CA ASP A 407 -31.96 -32.17 -8.22
C ASP A 407 -32.35 -30.76 -7.76
N TRP A 408 -32.09 -29.74 -8.60
CA TRP A 408 -32.47 -28.34 -8.36
C TRP A 408 -31.94 -27.73 -7.06
N ARG A 409 -30.95 -28.37 -6.42
CA ARG A 409 -30.39 -27.93 -5.13
C ARG A 409 -29.27 -26.90 -5.28
N HIS A 410 -28.38 -27.10 -6.25
CA HIS A 410 -27.25 -26.21 -6.55
C HIS A 410 -27.28 -25.90 -8.04
N VAL A 411 -27.80 -24.74 -8.43
CA VAL A 411 -28.13 -24.42 -9.83
C VAL A 411 -27.35 -23.21 -10.33
N PHE A 412 -26.72 -23.35 -11.49
CA PHE A 412 -26.01 -22.30 -12.23
C PHE A 412 -26.81 -21.95 -13.48
N ALA A 413 -27.46 -20.79 -13.50
CA ALA A 413 -28.48 -20.48 -14.48
C ALA A 413 -28.28 -19.13 -15.15
N SER A 414 -28.62 -19.04 -16.44
CA SER A 414 -28.64 -17.76 -17.14
C SER A 414 -29.93 -17.00 -16.86
N ILE A 415 -29.86 -15.67 -16.77
CA ILE A 415 -31.05 -14.82 -16.56
C ILE A 415 -32.14 -15.07 -17.62
N GLN A 416 -31.73 -15.33 -18.86
CA GLN A 416 -32.63 -15.63 -19.97
C GLN A 416 -33.38 -16.97 -19.79
N SER A 417 -32.70 -17.96 -19.21
CA SER A 417 -33.29 -19.29 -18.96
C SER A 417 -34.24 -19.25 -17.75
N LEU A 418 -33.90 -18.45 -16.73
CA LEU A 418 -34.73 -18.24 -15.54
C LEU A 418 -35.98 -17.42 -15.83
N HIS A 419 -35.90 -16.39 -16.69
CA HIS A 419 -37.04 -15.53 -17.02
C HIS A 419 -38.21 -16.31 -17.66
N ARG A 420 -37.92 -17.41 -18.36
CA ARG A 420 -38.93 -18.27 -19.00
C ARG A 420 -39.57 -19.28 -18.05
N ARG A 421 -39.23 -19.25 -16.75
CA ARG A 421 -39.66 -20.24 -15.76
C ARG A 421 -40.15 -19.61 -14.47
N GLU A 422 -41.09 -20.29 -13.83
CA GLU A 422 -41.43 -20.03 -12.44
C GLU A 422 -40.40 -20.72 -11.54
N VAL A 423 -39.81 -19.94 -10.65
CA VAL A 423 -38.87 -20.40 -9.62
C VAL A 423 -39.53 -20.06 -8.29
N ASP A 424 -39.66 -21.06 -7.41
CA ASP A 424 -40.18 -20.86 -6.08
C ASP A 424 -39.31 -19.81 -5.33
N PRO A 425 -39.92 -18.73 -4.79
CA PRO A 425 -39.24 -17.71 -4.01
C PRO A 425 -38.28 -18.23 -2.93
N GLY A 426 -38.62 -19.35 -2.29
CA GLY A 426 -37.88 -19.91 -1.15
C GLY A 426 -37.00 -21.12 -1.47
N ALA A 427 -36.86 -21.52 -2.73
CA ALA A 427 -36.14 -22.75 -3.10
C ALA A 427 -34.64 -22.73 -2.77
N TYR A 428 -34.04 -21.55 -2.65
CA TYR A 428 -32.60 -21.38 -2.48
C TYR A 428 -32.28 -20.55 -1.23
N ASP A 429 -31.48 -21.12 -0.32
CA ASP A 429 -31.00 -20.43 0.87
C ASP A 429 -30.02 -19.29 0.51
N MET A 430 -29.15 -19.53 -0.48
CA MET A 430 -28.20 -18.55 -0.99
C MET A 430 -28.44 -18.28 -2.47
N VAL A 431 -28.57 -17.00 -2.83
CA VAL A 431 -28.61 -16.54 -4.23
C VAL A 431 -27.38 -15.68 -4.47
N ILE A 432 -26.62 -16.02 -5.50
CA ILE A 432 -25.42 -15.29 -5.94
C ILE A 432 -25.68 -14.77 -7.34
N VAL A 433 -25.47 -13.49 -7.56
CA VAL A 433 -25.69 -12.85 -8.85
C VAL A 433 -24.41 -12.14 -9.27
N ASP A 434 -23.78 -12.63 -10.34
CA ASP A 434 -22.56 -12.04 -10.91
C ASP A 434 -22.90 -10.96 -11.93
N GLU A 435 -21.98 -9.99 -12.07
CA GLU A 435 -22.17 -8.74 -12.80
C GLU A 435 -23.47 -8.02 -12.40
N PHE A 436 -23.62 -7.81 -11.08
CA PHE A 436 -24.81 -7.24 -10.45
C PHE A 436 -25.16 -5.83 -10.95
N HIS A 437 -24.24 -5.12 -11.61
CA HIS A 437 -24.53 -3.83 -12.24
C HIS A 437 -25.66 -3.91 -13.30
N HIS A 438 -26.03 -5.11 -13.77
CA HIS A 438 -27.20 -5.35 -14.63
C HIS A 438 -28.54 -5.47 -13.89
N ALA A 439 -28.57 -5.42 -12.54
CA ALA A 439 -29.75 -5.71 -11.73
C ALA A 439 -30.98 -4.81 -12.04
N GLU A 440 -30.76 -3.60 -12.55
CA GLU A 440 -31.80 -2.66 -12.95
C GLU A 440 -32.53 -3.05 -14.23
N ALA A 441 -31.98 -3.97 -15.02
CA ALA A 441 -32.67 -4.45 -16.21
C ALA A 441 -34.00 -5.12 -15.82
N PRO A 442 -35.11 -4.88 -16.55
CA PRO A 442 -36.44 -5.39 -16.17
C PRO A 442 -36.51 -6.92 -15.97
N THR A 443 -35.60 -7.68 -16.58
CA THR A 443 -35.51 -9.14 -16.39
C THR A 443 -34.83 -9.53 -15.08
N TYR A 444 -33.79 -8.81 -14.67
CA TYR A 444 -33.12 -8.99 -13.38
C TYR A 444 -33.99 -8.52 -12.22
N ALA A 445 -34.55 -7.31 -12.32
CA ALA A 445 -35.39 -6.74 -11.27
C ALA A 445 -36.56 -7.66 -10.92
N ARG A 446 -37.27 -8.18 -11.94
CA ARG A 446 -38.37 -9.15 -11.77
C ARG A 446 -37.94 -10.45 -11.09
N LEU A 447 -36.73 -10.94 -11.35
CA LEU A 447 -36.21 -12.14 -10.70
C LEU A 447 -35.88 -11.85 -9.22
N LEU A 448 -35.19 -10.74 -8.95
CA LEU A 448 -34.77 -10.34 -7.61
C LEU A 448 -35.96 -10.00 -6.70
N GLU A 449 -36.99 -9.34 -7.23
CA GLU A 449 -38.25 -9.06 -6.51
C GLU A 449 -38.99 -10.34 -6.09
N ARG A 450 -38.88 -11.40 -6.91
CA ARG A 450 -39.55 -12.68 -6.66
C ARG A 450 -38.82 -13.55 -5.64
N LEU A 451 -37.50 -13.58 -5.66
CA LEU A 451 -36.69 -14.45 -4.79
C LEU A 451 -36.63 -13.93 -3.35
N ARG A 452 -36.67 -14.84 -2.37
CA ARG A 452 -36.54 -14.54 -0.93
C ARG A 452 -35.51 -15.45 -0.26
N PRO A 453 -34.23 -15.39 -0.66
CA PRO A 453 -33.18 -16.19 -0.04
C PRO A 453 -32.84 -15.71 1.37
N ARG A 454 -32.27 -16.59 2.18
CA ARG A 454 -31.67 -16.23 3.48
C ARG A 454 -30.44 -15.35 3.28
N VAL A 455 -29.65 -15.59 2.24
CA VAL A 455 -28.46 -14.82 1.87
C VAL A 455 -28.53 -14.41 0.40
N LEU A 456 -28.40 -13.12 0.12
CA LEU A 456 -28.25 -12.58 -1.23
C LEU A 456 -26.87 -11.95 -1.37
N LEU A 457 -26.08 -12.45 -2.33
CA LEU A 457 -24.75 -11.95 -2.62
C LEU A 457 -24.70 -11.40 -4.05
N GLY A 458 -24.55 -10.08 -4.19
CA GLY A 458 -24.24 -9.45 -5.48
C GLY A 458 -22.74 -9.36 -5.68
N LEU A 459 -22.25 -9.78 -6.84
CA LEU A 459 -20.84 -9.61 -7.23
C LEU A 459 -20.78 -8.63 -8.38
N THR A 460 -19.97 -7.59 -8.27
CA THR A 460 -19.74 -6.64 -9.38
C THR A 460 -18.31 -6.11 -9.32
N ALA A 461 -17.81 -5.58 -10.43
CA ALA A 461 -16.61 -4.73 -10.38
C ALA A 461 -16.95 -3.26 -10.12
N THR A 462 -18.23 -2.91 -10.25
CA THR A 462 -18.69 -1.53 -10.37
C THR A 462 -20.10 -1.39 -9.81
N PRO A 463 -20.33 -0.63 -8.73
CA PRO A 463 -21.66 -0.40 -8.17
C PRO A 463 -22.42 0.74 -8.89
N ASP A 464 -21.71 1.73 -9.43
CA ASP A 464 -22.34 2.83 -10.18
C ASP A 464 -22.54 2.47 -11.65
N ARG A 465 -23.67 2.86 -12.25
CA ARG A 465 -23.89 2.71 -13.70
C ARG A 465 -23.58 4.00 -14.45
N ALA A 466 -23.13 3.86 -15.69
CA ALA A 466 -22.85 4.99 -16.59
C ALA A 466 -24.10 5.81 -16.96
N ASP A 467 -25.31 5.26 -16.78
CA ASP A 467 -26.59 5.94 -16.99
C ASP A 467 -27.15 6.60 -15.72
N GLY A 468 -26.38 6.61 -14.63
CA GLY A 468 -26.77 7.24 -13.36
C GLY A 468 -27.68 6.38 -12.47
N GLY A 469 -27.96 5.12 -12.84
CA GLY A 469 -28.65 4.17 -11.96
C GLY A 469 -27.74 3.60 -10.86
N ASP A 470 -28.29 3.40 -9.66
CA ASP A 470 -27.56 2.85 -8.51
C ASP A 470 -28.10 1.46 -8.11
N VAL A 471 -27.28 0.40 -8.30
CA VAL A 471 -27.68 -0.97 -7.92
C VAL A 471 -27.64 -1.20 -6.41
N ARG A 472 -27.06 -0.28 -5.64
CA ARG A 472 -27.04 -0.35 -4.17
C ARG A 472 -28.44 -0.35 -3.57
N ARG A 473 -29.48 0.09 -4.29
CA ARG A 473 -30.88 0.03 -3.81
C ARG A 473 -31.33 -1.38 -3.41
N TRP A 474 -30.75 -2.43 -4.00
CA TRP A 474 -31.02 -3.82 -3.66
C TRP A 474 -30.38 -4.27 -2.33
N PHE A 475 -29.51 -3.43 -1.78
CA PHE A 475 -28.67 -3.64 -0.61
C PHE A 475 -28.74 -2.45 0.36
N ASP A 476 -29.92 -1.80 0.43
CA ASP A 476 -30.20 -0.65 1.31
C ASP A 476 -29.27 0.56 1.08
N GLY A 477 -28.81 0.77 -0.15
CA GLY A 477 -27.93 1.87 -0.53
C GLY A 477 -26.46 1.66 -0.16
N ARG A 478 -26.05 0.41 0.15
CA ARG A 478 -24.71 0.10 0.68
C ARG A 478 -23.92 -0.84 -0.22
N VAL A 479 -22.59 -0.75 -0.10
CA VAL A 479 -21.62 -1.74 -0.58
C VAL A 479 -21.07 -2.42 0.67
N ALA A 480 -21.16 -3.76 0.75
CA ALA A 480 -20.71 -4.51 1.91
C ALA A 480 -19.19 -4.60 1.96
N VAL A 481 -18.57 -4.85 0.79
CA VAL A 481 -17.11 -4.95 0.66
C VAL A 481 -16.68 -4.37 -0.67
N GLU A 482 -15.59 -3.60 -0.67
CA GLU A 482 -14.95 -3.08 -1.88
C GLU A 482 -13.45 -3.41 -1.86
N LEU A 483 -13.01 -4.25 -2.80
CA LEU A 483 -11.59 -4.51 -3.02
C LEU A 483 -11.05 -3.52 -4.06
N HIS A 484 -10.15 -2.64 -3.63
CA HIS A 484 -9.56 -1.65 -4.51
C HIS A 484 -8.56 -2.29 -5.47
N LEU A 485 -8.41 -1.71 -6.67
CA LEU A 485 -7.50 -2.21 -7.71
C LEU A 485 -6.04 -2.32 -7.20
N TRP A 486 -5.64 -1.38 -6.34
CA TRP A 486 -4.30 -1.30 -5.78
C TRP A 486 -3.88 -2.57 -5.03
N GLU A 487 -4.76 -3.10 -4.18
CA GLU A 487 -4.50 -4.28 -3.36
C GLU A 487 -4.36 -5.54 -4.22
N ALA A 488 -5.08 -5.59 -5.35
CA ALA A 488 -4.99 -6.68 -6.31
C ALA A 488 -3.65 -6.68 -7.07
N LEU A 489 -3.10 -5.50 -7.37
CA LEU A 489 -1.80 -5.34 -8.03
C LEU A 489 -0.65 -5.68 -7.09
N GLU A 490 -0.70 -5.23 -5.83
CA GLU A 490 0.33 -5.54 -4.83
C GLU A 490 0.52 -7.04 -4.62
N ARG A 491 -0.58 -7.79 -4.71
CA ARG A 491 -0.63 -9.22 -4.47
C ARG A 491 -0.41 -10.05 -5.76
N GLN A 492 0.03 -9.40 -6.86
CA GLN A 492 0.36 -9.99 -8.17
C GLN A 492 -0.78 -10.80 -8.81
N LEU A 493 -2.03 -10.47 -8.49
CA LEU A 493 -3.23 -11.11 -9.08
C LEU A 493 -3.57 -10.53 -10.45
N LEU A 494 -2.99 -9.37 -10.76
CA LEU A 494 -3.15 -8.61 -11.99
C LEU A 494 -1.78 -8.27 -12.55
N ALA A 495 -1.70 -8.12 -13.87
CA ALA A 495 -0.52 -7.62 -14.53
C ALA A 495 -0.26 -6.18 -14.05
N PRO A 496 0.99 -5.86 -13.64
CA PRO A 496 1.35 -4.51 -13.25
C PRO A 496 1.20 -3.55 -14.44
N PHE A 497 1.07 -2.25 -14.18
CA PHE A 497 0.88 -1.25 -15.25
C PHE A 497 1.90 -0.10 -15.22
N GLN A 498 2.23 0.42 -16.39
CA GLN A 498 2.96 1.68 -16.59
C GLN A 498 2.00 2.73 -17.12
N TYR A 499 1.68 3.72 -16.32
CA TYR A 499 0.76 4.79 -16.66
C TYR A 499 1.53 6.05 -17.06
N PHE A 500 1.30 6.51 -18.28
CA PHE A 500 1.86 7.76 -18.80
C PHE A 500 0.72 8.74 -19.04
N GLY A 501 0.65 9.78 -18.21
CA GLY A 501 -0.21 10.94 -18.44
C GLY A 501 0.48 11.91 -19.38
N VAL A 502 0.06 11.93 -20.64
CA VAL A 502 0.62 12.77 -21.70
C VAL A 502 -0.22 14.04 -21.80
N HIS A 503 0.43 15.21 -21.92
CA HIS A 503 -0.28 16.45 -22.15
C HIS A 503 -0.99 16.45 -23.52
N ASP A 504 -2.28 16.76 -23.50
CA ASP A 504 -3.12 16.97 -24.69
C ASP A 504 -3.40 18.48 -24.82
N ASP A 505 -3.12 19.07 -25.98
CA ASP A 505 -3.31 20.50 -26.23
C ASP A 505 -4.80 20.89 -26.34
N VAL A 506 -5.70 19.91 -26.37
CA VAL A 506 -7.15 20.15 -26.43
C VAL A 506 -7.68 20.65 -25.08
N ASP A 507 -8.26 21.86 -25.07
CA ASP A 507 -8.95 22.42 -23.92
C ASP A 507 -10.47 22.15 -23.97
N LEU A 508 -10.95 21.43 -22.96
CA LEU A 508 -12.36 21.09 -22.76
C LEU A 508 -13.03 21.98 -21.70
N SER A 509 -12.31 22.92 -21.08
CA SER A 509 -12.79 23.72 -19.95
C SER A 509 -14.07 24.52 -20.24
N HIS A 510 -14.30 24.86 -21.51
CA HIS A 510 -15.43 25.66 -21.98
C HIS A 510 -16.62 24.84 -22.51
N LEU A 511 -16.49 23.50 -22.60
CA LEU A 511 -17.55 22.65 -23.13
C LEU A 511 -18.72 22.53 -22.15
N ARG A 512 -19.91 22.23 -22.69
CA ARG A 512 -21.13 22.10 -21.88
C ARG A 512 -21.02 20.93 -20.92
N TRP A 513 -21.34 21.20 -19.64
CA TRP A 513 -21.30 20.24 -18.55
C TRP A 513 -22.68 20.02 -17.94
N LYS A 514 -23.14 18.77 -17.85
CA LYS A 514 -24.39 18.38 -17.18
C LYS A 514 -24.07 17.63 -15.90
N ARG A 515 -24.57 18.13 -14.76
CA ARG A 515 -24.34 17.51 -13.43
C ARG A 515 -24.84 16.06 -13.43
N GLY A 516 -23.97 15.11 -13.08
CA GLY A 516 -24.28 13.67 -13.06
C GLY A 516 -24.18 12.94 -14.41
N GLN A 517 -23.99 13.66 -15.53
CA GLN A 517 -23.83 13.08 -16.87
C GLN A 517 -22.50 13.44 -17.54
N GLY A 518 -21.78 14.45 -17.02
CA GLY A 518 -20.49 14.89 -17.54
C GLY A 518 -20.62 15.79 -18.78
N TYR A 519 -19.65 15.68 -19.68
CA TYR A 519 -19.63 16.42 -20.95
C TYR A 519 -20.73 15.96 -21.92
N ASP A 520 -21.22 16.89 -22.73
CA ASP A 520 -22.08 16.55 -23.86
C ASP A 520 -21.30 15.81 -24.97
N ARG A 521 -21.80 14.64 -25.37
CA ARG A 521 -21.10 13.74 -26.30
C ARG A 521 -20.93 14.36 -27.69
N ALA A 522 -21.88 15.17 -28.15
CA ALA A 522 -21.79 15.81 -29.46
C ALA A 522 -20.70 16.89 -29.48
N ASP A 523 -20.54 17.63 -28.38
CA ASP A 523 -19.47 18.63 -28.23
C ASP A 523 -18.09 17.96 -28.26
N LEU A 524 -17.94 16.83 -27.53
CA LEU A 524 -16.70 16.05 -27.55
C LEU A 524 -16.38 15.49 -28.95
N GLU A 525 -17.39 14.99 -29.66
CA GLU A 525 -17.21 14.46 -31.01
C GLU A 525 -16.69 15.52 -31.99
N GLY A 526 -17.22 16.75 -31.92
CA GLY A 526 -16.80 17.87 -32.76
C GLY A 526 -15.36 18.34 -32.51
N VAL A 527 -14.83 18.13 -31.30
CA VAL A 527 -13.45 18.51 -30.95
C VAL A 527 -12.45 17.40 -31.29
N TYR A 528 -12.82 16.14 -31.11
CA TYR A 528 -11.89 15.01 -31.26
C TYR A 528 -11.86 14.38 -32.65
N THR A 529 -12.96 14.42 -33.41
CA THR A 529 -13.03 13.76 -34.72
C THR A 529 -12.41 14.65 -35.80
N GLY A 530 -11.54 14.09 -36.64
CA GLY A 530 -10.86 14.86 -37.71
C GLY A 530 -9.72 15.77 -37.22
N ASN A 531 -9.28 15.61 -35.96
CA ASN A 531 -8.16 16.36 -35.40
C ASN A 531 -6.82 15.66 -35.68
N ASP A 532 -6.28 15.88 -36.88
CA ASP A 532 -5.03 15.27 -37.34
C ASP A 532 -3.82 15.63 -36.46
N ALA A 533 -3.80 16.83 -35.87
CA ALA A 533 -2.72 17.27 -34.97
C ALA A 533 -2.70 16.40 -33.70
N ARG A 534 -3.87 16.18 -33.09
CA ARG A 534 -4.00 15.29 -31.94
C ARG A 534 -3.71 13.83 -32.31
N ALA A 535 -4.23 13.33 -33.43
CA ALA A 535 -3.98 11.96 -33.87
C ALA A 535 -2.48 11.69 -34.11
N ARG A 536 -1.74 12.70 -34.60
CA ARG A 536 -0.27 12.66 -34.71
C ARG A 536 0.42 12.61 -33.36
N LEU A 537 -0.02 13.43 -32.39
CA LEU A 537 0.49 13.42 -31.02
C LEU A 537 0.28 12.05 -30.36
N VAL A 538 -0.92 11.47 -30.52
CA VAL A 538 -1.26 10.13 -30.01
C VAL A 538 -0.35 9.06 -30.62
N LEU A 539 -0.21 9.03 -31.95
CA LEU A 539 0.63 8.04 -32.61
C LEU A 539 2.12 8.18 -32.26
N ARG A 540 2.61 9.41 -32.07
CA ARG A 540 3.98 9.66 -31.62
C ARG A 540 4.20 9.10 -30.21
N ALA A 541 3.32 9.43 -29.27
CA ALA A 541 3.40 8.91 -27.90
C ALA A 541 3.36 7.37 -27.86
N VAL A 542 2.55 6.74 -28.70
CA VAL A 542 2.52 5.27 -28.84
C VAL A 542 3.87 4.73 -29.32
N ARG A 543 4.47 5.32 -30.37
CA ARG A 543 5.77 4.88 -30.91
C ARG A 543 6.92 5.07 -29.91
N ASP A 544 6.87 6.13 -29.12
CA ASP A 544 7.87 6.41 -28.10
C ASP A 544 7.75 5.42 -26.92
N ALA A 545 6.53 5.00 -26.59
CA ALA A 545 6.24 4.15 -25.42
C ALA A 545 6.35 2.64 -25.67
N VAL A 546 5.95 2.14 -26.85
CA VAL A 546 5.83 0.70 -27.14
C VAL A 546 6.30 0.32 -28.55
N ASP A 547 6.63 -0.96 -28.75
CA ASP A 547 6.90 -1.51 -30.09
C ASP A 547 5.58 -1.73 -30.84
N VAL A 548 5.25 -0.79 -31.74
CA VAL A 548 4.04 -0.83 -32.57
C VAL A 548 3.93 -2.08 -33.46
N GLY A 549 5.05 -2.74 -33.76
CA GLY A 549 5.10 -3.96 -34.55
C GLY A 549 4.71 -5.21 -33.76
N ARG A 550 4.68 -5.15 -32.42
CA ARG A 550 4.34 -6.29 -31.56
C ARG A 550 3.12 -6.05 -30.69
N MET A 551 2.83 -4.80 -30.33
CA MET A 551 1.78 -4.43 -29.38
C MET A 551 0.39 -4.98 -29.71
N ARG A 552 -0.41 -5.12 -28.65
CA ARG A 552 -1.84 -5.44 -28.66
C ARG A 552 -2.59 -4.38 -27.88
N ALA A 553 -3.06 -3.37 -28.60
CA ALA A 553 -3.65 -2.18 -28.00
C ALA A 553 -5.19 -2.13 -28.10
N LEU A 554 -5.82 -1.62 -27.03
CA LEU A 554 -7.21 -1.16 -27.04
C LEU A 554 -7.26 0.37 -26.93
N GLY A 555 -8.01 1.03 -27.80
CA GLY A 555 -8.22 2.47 -27.77
C GLY A 555 -9.66 2.85 -27.46
N PHE A 556 -9.86 3.67 -26.43
CA PHE A 556 -11.19 4.11 -25.97
C PHE A 556 -11.50 5.53 -26.45
N CYS A 557 -12.45 5.65 -27.38
CA CYS A 557 -12.85 6.88 -28.06
C CYS A 557 -14.18 7.45 -27.54
N VAL A 558 -14.48 8.72 -27.88
CA VAL A 558 -15.72 9.42 -27.46
C VAL A 558 -16.96 9.03 -28.27
N SER A 559 -16.79 8.66 -29.54
CA SER A 559 -17.88 8.35 -30.46
C SER A 559 -17.47 7.29 -31.48
N ILE A 560 -18.45 6.77 -32.24
CA ILE A 560 -18.21 5.83 -33.33
C ILE A 560 -17.35 6.50 -34.41
N GLY A 561 -17.69 7.74 -34.80
CA GLY A 561 -16.91 8.51 -35.77
C GLY A 561 -15.46 8.73 -35.35
N HIS A 562 -15.21 9.03 -34.06
CA HIS A 562 -13.85 9.14 -33.54
C HIS A 562 -13.09 7.80 -33.58
N ALA A 563 -13.75 6.68 -33.24
CA ALA A 563 -13.12 5.36 -33.30
C ALA A 563 -12.73 4.95 -34.72
N GLU A 564 -13.60 5.21 -35.70
CA GLU A 564 -13.34 4.98 -37.12
C GLU A 564 -12.20 5.87 -37.64
N PHE A 565 -12.22 7.17 -37.30
CA PHE A 565 -11.15 8.11 -37.64
C PHE A 565 -9.78 7.66 -37.12
N MET A 566 -9.68 7.22 -35.86
CA MET A 566 -8.41 6.77 -35.29
C MET A 566 -7.92 5.46 -35.91
N ALA A 567 -8.83 4.52 -36.20
CA ALA A 567 -8.49 3.27 -36.88
C ALA A 567 -7.92 3.52 -38.29
N ASP A 568 -8.56 4.43 -39.04
CA ASP A 568 -8.11 4.87 -40.36
C ASP A 568 -6.74 5.57 -40.28
N TRP A 569 -6.60 6.51 -39.35
CA TRP A 569 -5.36 7.27 -39.16
C TRP A 569 -4.17 6.36 -38.86
N PHE A 570 -4.31 5.45 -37.90
CA PHE A 570 -3.26 4.51 -37.52
C PHE A 570 -2.88 3.58 -38.68
N THR A 571 -3.87 3.05 -39.39
CA THR A 571 -3.64 2.15 -40.52
C THR A 571 -2.89 2.85 -41.66
N ARG A 572 -3.28 4.09 -42.01
CA ARG A 572 -2.57 4.90 -43.02
C ARG A 572 -1.12 5.20 -42.64
N HIS A 573 -0.80 5.20 -41.35
CA HIS A 573 0.55 5.45 -40.83
C HIS A 573 1.27 4.16 -40.39
N GLY A 574 0.90 3.01 -40.98
CA GLY A 574 1.64 1.75 -40.85
C GLY A 574 1.35 0.93 -39.61
N VAL A 575 0.26 1.22 -38.88
CA VAL A 575 -0.18 0.45 -37.71
C VAL A 575 -1.56 -0.17 -37.99
N PRO A 576 -1.64 -1.44 -38.40
CA PRO A 576 -2.90 -2.10 -38.74
C PRO A 576 -3.91 -2.01 -37.60
N SER A 577 -5.04 -1.33 -37.82
CA SER A 577 -6.01 -1.01 -36.78
C SER A 577 -7.45 -1.16 -37.29
N ALA A 578 -8.40 -1.41 -36.40
CA ALA A 578 -9.81 -1.50 -36.76
C ALA A 578 -10.71 -0.89 -35.67
N ALA A 579 -11.87 -0.38 -36.07
CA ALA A 579 -12.90 0.07 -35.14
C ALA A 579 -13.90 -1.07 -34.85
N VAL A 580 -14.20 -1.31 -33.57
CA VAL A 580 -15.20 -2.28 -33.11
C VAL A 580 -16.30 -1.53 -32.37
N THR A 581 -17.40 -1.31 -33.07
CA THR A 581 -18.53 -0.47 -32.62
C THR A 581 -19.86 -1.24 -32.72
N SER A 582 -20.92 -0.70 -32.11
CA SER A 582 -22.24 -1.36 -32.05
C SER A 582 -22.92 -1.45 -33.42
N GLY A 583 -22.41 -0.73 -34.43
CA GLY A 583 -22.84 -0.85 -35.82
C GLY A 583 -22.26 -2.06 -36.56
N VAL A 584 -21.23 -2.72 -36.00
CA VAL A 584 -20.61 -3.90 -36.61
C VAL A 584 -21.40 -5.16 -36.23
N GLY A 585 -21.81 -5.95 -37.23
CA GLY A 585 -22.50 -7.22 -37.00
C GLY A 585 -21.65 -8.22 -36.21
N ARG A 586 -22.28 -9.07 -35.38
CA ARG A 586 -21.60 -10.02 -34.48
C ARG A 586 -20.57 -10.93 -35.17
N GLU A 587 -20.87 -11.39 -36.38
CA GLU A 587 -19.96 -12.26 -37.14
C GLU A 587 -18.68 -11.52 -37.57
N ALA A 588 -18.83 -10.30 -38.08
CA ALA A 588 -17.70 -9.43 -38.43
C ALA A 588 -16.87 -9.05 -37.19
N GLN A 589 -17.53 -8.79 -36.05
CA GLN A 589 -16.87 -8.53 -34.77
C GLN A 589 -16.00 -9.72 -34.33
N HIS A 590 -16.51 -10.95 -34.42
CA HIS A 590 -15.72 -12.15 -34.13
C HIS A 590 -14.52 -12.29 -35.08
N GLY A 591 -14.69 -11.93 -36.35
CA GLY A 591 -13.60 -11.88 -37.34
C GLY A 591 -12.47 -10.92 -36.92
N LEU A 592 -12.81 -9.68 -36.55
CA LEU A 592 -11.85 -8.67 -36.10
C LEU A 592 -11.11 -9.10 -34.82
N ILE A 593 -11.84 -9.67 -33.85
CA ILE A 593 -11.24 -10.18 -32.60
C ILE A 593 -10.27 -11.33 -32.90
N ARG A 594 -10.63 -12.23 -33.83
CA ARG A 594 -9.74 -13.32 -34.26
C ARG A 594 -8.47 -12.78 -34.92
N ASP A 595 -8.59 -11.79 -35.81
CA ASP A 595 -7.43 -11.20 -36.50
C ASP A 595 -6.54 -10.38 -35.54
N PHE A 596 -7.12 -9.79 -34.50
CA PHE A 596 -6.38 -9.19 -33.38
C PHE A 596 -5.60 -10.23 -32.58
N ARG A 597 -6.23 -11.36 -32.21
CA ARG A 597 -5.57 -12.48 -31.52
C ARG A 597 -4.43 -13.09 -32.34
N ALA A 598 -4.65 -13.29 -33.64
CA ALA A 598 -3.63 -13.81 -34.56
C ALA A 598 -2.53 -12.79 -34.90
N GLY A 599 -2.79 -11.52 -34.58
CA GLY A 599 -1.82 -10.47 -34.65
C GLY A 599 -1.69 -9.69 -35.93
N LYS A 600 -2.66 -9.88 -36.82
CA LYS A 600 -2.82 -9.11 -38.05
C LYS A 600 -3.25 -7.67 -37.77
N LEU A 601 -4.03 -7.47 -36.70
CA LEU A 601 -4.38 -6.16 -36.16
C LEU A 601 -3.56 -5.88 -34.89
N ARG A 602 -3.08 -4.64 -34.75
CA ARG A 602 -2.33 -4.14 -33.60
C ARG A 602 -3.18 -3.33 -32.65
N VAL A 603 -4.21 -2.63 -33.15
CA VAL A 603 -5.10 -1.80 -32.34
C VAL A 603 -6.56 -2.06 -32.67
N LEU A 604 -7.39 -2.19 -31.62
CA LEU A 604 -8.84 -2.10 -31.74
C LEU A 604 -9.34 -0.82 -31.07
N PHE A 605 -9.95 0.07 -31.84
CA PHE A 605 -10.61 1.27 -31.32
C PHE A 605 -12.08 0.98 -31.02
N THR A 606 -12.56 1.42 -29.87
CA THR A 606 -13.94 1.20 -29.44
C THR A 606 -14.49 2.41 -28.67
N VAL A 607 -15.79 2.41 -28.42
CA VAL A 607 -16.45 3.37 -27.53
C VAL A 607 -16.74 2.69 -26.19
N ASP A 608 -17.71 1.78 -26.15
CA ASP A 608 -18.14 1.10 -24.92
C ASP A 608 -18.24 -0.43 -25.03
N LEU A 609 -18.03 -1.01 -26.22
CA LEU A 609 -18.25 -2.44 -26.48
C LEU A 609 -17.30 -3.37 -25.72
N PHE A 610 -16.08 -2.91 -25.43
CA PHE A 610 -15.12 -3.65 -24.63
C PHE A 610 -15.14 -3.26 -23.15
N ASN A 611 -16.11 -2.45 -22.71
CA ASN A 611 -16.26 -2.14 -21.29
C ASN A 611 -16.69 -3.39 -20.51
N GLU A 612 -17.37 -4.37 -21.11
CA GLU A 612 -17.86 -5.60 -20.45
C GLU A 612 -17.79 -6.83 -21.38
N GLY A 613 -17.52 -8.03 -20.81
CA GLY A 613 -17.84 -9.30 -21.47
C GLY A 613 -16.88 -9.87 -22.55
N VAL A 614 -15.70 -9.27 -22.81
CA VAL A 614 -14.71 -9.81 -23.77
C VAL A 614 -13.39 -10.15 -23.07
N ASP A 615 -12.94 -11.40 -23.23
CA ASP A 615 -11.69 -11.92 -22.64
C ASP A 615 -10.52 -11.85 -23.63
N LEU A 616 -9.62 -10.88 -23.39
CA LEU A 616 -8.41 -10.61 -24.18
C LEU A 616 -7.19 -10.42 -23.27
N PRO A 617 -6.64 -11.50 -22.67
CA PRO A 617 -5.52 -11.40 -21.73
C PRO A 617 -4.25 -10.86 -22.40
N MET A 618 -4.07 -11.09 -23.70
CA MET A 618 -2.92 -10.61 -24.48
C MET A 618 -2.82 -9.09 -24.67
N VAL A 619 -3.80 -8.29 -24.24
CA VAL A 619 -3.76 -6.83 -24.36
C VAL A 619 -2.66 -6.27 -23.47
N ASP A 620 -1.66 -5.66 -24.07
CA ASP A 620 -0.48 -5.08 -23.40
C ASP A 620 -0.48 -3.53 -23.40
N THR A 621 -1.41 -2.91 -24.13
CA THR A 621 -1.47 -1.46 -24.28
C THR A 621 -2.92 -0.94 -24.21
N VAL A 622 -3.17 0.11 -23.44
CA VAL A 622 -4.47 0.80 -23.35
C VAL A 622 -4.29 2.28 -23.67
N LEU A 623 -5.06 2.78 -24.64
CA LEU A 623 -5.08 4.19 -25.05
C LEU A 623 -6.37 4.83 -24.54
N MET A 624 -6.26 5.76 -23.59
CA MET A 624 -7.37 6.53 -23.07
C MET A 624 -7.48 7.83 -23.86
N LEU A 625 -8.33 7.81 -24.90
CA LEU A 625 -8.46 8.91 -25.85
C LEU A 625 -9.68 9.80 -25.59
N ARG A 626 -10.38 9.58 -24.48
CA ARG A 626 -11.58 10.30 -24.07
C ARG A 626 -11.49 10.79 -22.62
N PRO A 627 -12.12 11.94 -22.28
CA PRO A 627 -12.22 12.38 -20.90
C PRO A 627 -13.16 11.44 -20.12
N THR A 628 -12.59 10.51 -19.37
CA THR A 628 -13.35 9.54 -18.58
C THR A 628 -13.47 10.04 -17.15
N GLU A 629 -14.57 10.74 -16.83
CA GLU A 629 -14.82 11.26 -15.47
C GLU A 629 -15.13 10.13 -14.48
N SER A 630 -15.98 9.19 -14.91
CA SER A 630 -16.42 8.07 -14.07
C SER A 630 -15.24 7.16 -13.73
N ALA A 631 -14.85 7.12 -12.45
CA ALA A 631 -13.83 6.22 -11.93
C ALA A 631 -14.16 4.75 -12.27
N THR A 632 -15.44 4.43 -12.25
CA THR A 632 -16.01 3.13 -12.64
C THR A 632 -15.61 2.74 -14.05
N VAL A 633 -15.91 3.60 -15.02
CA VAL A 633 -15.63 3.31 -16.44
C VAL A 633 -14.13 3.31 -16.69
N PHE A 634 -13.39 4.21 -16.04
CA PHE A 634 -11.93 4.24 -16.08
C PHE A 634 -11.31 2.92 -15.61
N LEU A 635 -11.76 2.38 -14.46
CA LEU A 635 -11.29 1.09 -13.94
C LEU A 635 -11.70 -0.09 -14.82
N GLN A 636 -12.91 -0.09 -15.39
CA GLN A 636 -13.33 -1.14 -16.32
C GLN A 636 -12.42 -1.20 -17.55
N GLN A 637 -12.13 -0.03 -18.14
CA GLN A 637 -11.25 0.11 -19.30
C GLN A 637 -9.83 -0.36 -18.98
N LEU A 638 -9.28 0.09 -17.86
CA LEU A 638 -7.96 -0.31 -17.38
C LEU A 638 -7.90 -1.82 -17.10
N GLY A 639 -8.90 -2.37 -16.41
CA GLY A 639 -9.03 -3.77 -16.04
C GLY A 639 -9.03 -4.76 -17.22
N ARG A 640 -9.25 -4.29 -18.45
CA ARG A 640 -9.10 -5.13 -19.67
C ARG A 640 -7.64 -5.45 -19.96
N GLY A 641 -6.72 -4.52 -19.71
CA GLY A 641 -5.30 -4.72 -19.90
C GLY A 641 -4.60 -5.39 -18.72
N LEU A 642 -5.22 -5.42 -17.54
CA LEU A 642 -4.60 -5.88 -16.29
C LEU A 642 -4.66 -7.41 -16.07
N ARG A 643 -5.22 -8.19 -16.99
CA ARG A 643 -5.21 -9.67 -16.88
C ARG A 643 -3.78 -10.21 -17.03
N LEU A 644 -3.42 -11.30 -16.36
CA LEU A 644 -2.11 -11.94 -16.57
C LEU A 644 -2.06 -12.67 -17.91
N ASP A 645 -0.90 -12.66 -18.55
CA ASP A 645 -0.59 -13.38 -19.80
C ASP A 645 0.93 -13.62 -19.85
N ASP A 646 1.37 -14.80 -20.30
CA ASP A 646 2.78 -15.22 -20.19
C ASP A 646 3.73 -14.33 -21.01
N ASP A 647 3.25 -13.77 -22.13
CA ASP A 647 4.02 -12.87 -23.00
C ASP A 647 3.91 -11.39 -22.59
N LYS A 648 3.18 -11.09 -21.51
CA LYS A 648 2.89 -9.71 -21.07
C LYS A 648 3.56 -9.37 -19.73
N PRO A 649 4.70 -8.66 -19.74
CA PRO A 649 5.38 -8.29 -18.50
C PRO A 649 4.67 -7.18 -17.73
N CYS A 650 3.97 -6.27 -18.41
CA CYS A 650 3.16 -5.20 -17.82
C CYS A 650 2.20 -4.61 -18.86
N LEU A 651 1.15 -3.93 -18.38
CA LEU A 651 0.25 -3.13 -19.19
C LEU A 651 0.81 -1.70 -19.38
N THR A 652 0.96 -1.22 -20.60
CA THR A 652 1.25 0.20 -20.86
C THR A 652 -0.06 0.98 -21.03
N VAL A 653 -0.24 2.07 -20.28
CA VAL A 653 -1.42 2.93 -20.34
C VAL A 653 -0.98 4.32 -20.78
N LEU A 654 -1.56 4.82 -21.87
CA LEU A 654 -1.36 6.19 -22.33
C LEU A 654 -2.67 6.97 -22.14
N ASP A 655 -2.65 7.93 -21.22
CA ASP A 655 -3.78 8.82 -20.94
C ASP A 655 -3.47 10.23 -21.40
N PHE A 656 -4.31 10.76 -22.29
CA PHE A 656 -4.12 12.07 -22.90
C PHE A 656 -4.92 13.12 -22.12
N ILE A 657 -4.21 13.91 -21.33
CA ILE A 657 -4.75 14.84 -20.33
C ILE A 657 -4.63 16.27 -20.85
N GLY A 658 -5.77 16.82 -21.27
CA GLY A 658 -5.92 18.23 -21.65
C GLY A 658 -6.63 19.06 -20.59
N GLY A 659 -6.89 20.33 -20.91
CA GLY A 659 -7.65 21.24 -20.06
C GLY A 659 -9.05 20.67 -19.79
N GLN A 660 -9.46 20.59 -18.53
CA GLN A 660 -10.75 20.02 -18.13
C GLN A 660 -11.66 21.10 -17.52
N HIS A 661 -12.96 20.89 -17.63
CA HIS A 661 -13.99 21.66 -16.93
C HIS A 661 -13.76 21.59 -15.41
N ALA A 662 -14.05 22.68 -14.70
CA ALA A 662 -13.78 22.82 -13.26
C ALA A 662 -14.46 21.73 -12.39
N ASN A 663 -15.59 21.19 -12.86
CA ASN A 663 -16.33 20.13 -12.18
C ASN A 663 -15.80 18.71 -12.47
N PHE A 664 -14.81 18.53 -13.34
CA PHE A 664 -14.22 17.22 -13.61
C PHE A 664 -13.48 16.70 -12.38
N ARG A 665 -13.71 15.45 -11.98
CA ARG A 665 -13.25 14.90 -10.69
C ARG A 665 -12.07 13.95 -10.86
N PHE A 666 -10.84 14.47 -10.99
CA PHE A 666 -9.63 13.62 -11.04
C PHE A 666 -9.42 12.81 -9.75
N ASP A 667 -9.83 13.34 -8.61
CA ASP A 667 -9.66 12.68 -7.31
C ASP A 667 -10.35 11.31 -7.25
N LEU A 668 -11.51 11.14 -7.89
CA LEU A 668 -12.22 9.86 -7.90
C LEU A 668 -11.42 8.78 -8.65
N ARG A 669 -10.85 9.12 -9.81
CA ARG A 669 -10.02 8.19 -10.61
C ARG A 669 -8.75 7.80 -9.86
N TRP A 670 -8.03 8.79 -9.33
CA TRP A 670 -6.76 8.55 -8.66
C TRP A 670 -6.95 7.78 -7.36
N ARG A 671 -8.00 8.05 -6.58
CA ARG A 671 -8.34 7.22 -5.41
C ARG A 671 -8.65 5.79 -5.80
N ALA A 672 -9.47 5.60 -6.85
CA ALA A 672 -9.80 4.28 -7.34
C ALA A 672 -8.57 3.51 -7.84
N LEU A 673 -7.59 4.21 -8.41
CA LEU A 673 -6.32 3.63 -8.83
C LEU A 673 -5.38 3.34 -7.65
N THR A 674 -5.29 4.26 -6.68
CA THR A 674 -4.24 4.27 -5.64
C THR A 674 -4.65 3.71 -4.29
N GLY A 675 -5.94 3.60 -4.01
CA GLY A 675 -6.46 3.23 -2.69
C GLY A 675 -6.20 4.27 -1.58
N VAL A 676 -5.46 5.36 -1.85
CA VAL A 676 -5.12 6.34 -0.80
C VAL A 676 -6.22 7.38 -0.60
N SER A 677 -6.20 8.04 0.56
CA SER A 677 -7.16 9.09 0.88
C SER A 677 -7.09 10.26 -0.10
N ARG A 678 -8.18 11.02 -0.22
CA ARG A 678 -8.31 12.14 -1.17
C ARG A 678 -7.21 13.20 -0.98
N ARG A 679 -6.68 13.38 0.24
CA ARG A 679 -5.53 14.25 0.55
C ARG A 679 -4.19 13.59 0.19
N ALA A 680 -4.04 12.31 0.48
CA ALA A 680 -2.84 11.55 0.15
C ALA A 680 -2.61 11.46 -1.37
N VAL A 681 -3.68 11.42 -2.18
CA VAL A 681 -3.59 11.51 -3.65
C VAL A 681 -2.85 12.77 -4.08
N ARG A 682 -3.15 13.92 -3.47
CA ARG A 682 -2.51 15.19 -3.83
C ARG A 682 -1.01 15.17 -3.55
N GLU A 683 -0.63 14.65 -2.39
CA GLU A 683 0.79 14.51 -2.00
C GLU A 683 1.50 13.50 -2.93
N ALA A 684 0.85 12.36 -3.21
CA ALA A 684 1.36 11.34 -4.11
C ALA A 684 1.58 11.89 -5.53
N VAL A 685 0.63 12.64 -6.10
CA VAL A 685 0.82 13.30 -7.41
C VAL A 685 1.98 14.30 -7.35
N ALA A 686 2.10 15.08 -6.27
CA ALA A 686 3.18 16.06 -6.13
C ALA A 686 4.57 15.39 -6.06
N GLN A 687 4.67 14.24 -5.41
CA GLN A 687 5.92 13.48 -5.20
C GLN A 687 6.13 12.36 -6.24
N ASP A 688 5.40 12.36 -7.36
CA ASP A 688 5.53 11.36 -8.44
C ASP A 688 5.30 9.91 -7.97
N PHE A 689 4.32 9.72 -7.09
CA PHE A 689 3.84 8.44 -6.57
C PHE A 689 4.97 7.57 -5.98
N PRO A 690 5.58 7.98 -4.85
CA PRO A 690 6.73 7.29 -4.27
C PRO A 690 6.40 5.87 -3.78
N THR A 691 5.12 5.62 -3.47
CA THR A 691 4.59 4.36 -2.97
C THR A 691 3.54 3.85 -3.96
N LEU A 692 3.93 3.00 -4.92
CA LEU A 692 3.05 2.28 -5.85
C LEU A 692 3.10 0.77 -5.57
N PRO A 693 2.17 -0.07 -6.07
CA PRO A 693 2.30 -1.52 -6.04
C PRO A 693 3.51 -2.00 -6.82
N SER A 694 3.98 -3.20 -6.50
CA SER A 694 5.06 -3.87 -7.22
C SER A 694 4.77 -3.86 -8.72
N GLY A 695 5.73 -3.40 -9.52
CA GLY A 695 5.64 -3.34 -10.98
C GLY A 695 4.88 -2.19 -11.59
N CYS A 696 4.15 -1.44 -10.76
CA CYS A 696 3.40 -0.31 -11.24
C CYS A 696 4.28 0.95 -11.27
N HIS A 697 4.10 1.74 -12.33
CA HIS A 697 4.76 3.02 -12.53
C HIS A 697 3.74 4.04 -12.98
N ILE A 698 3.77 5.25 -12.43
CA ILE A 698 2.94 6.36 -12.87
C ILE A 698 3.84 7.54 -13.15
N GLN A 699 3.77 8.06 -14.37
CA GLN A 699 4.50 9.24 -14.79
C GLN A 699 3.55 10.21 -15.48
N LEU A 700 3.51 11.44 -14.98
CA LEU A 700 2.75 12.51 -15.59
C LEU A 700 3.74 13.48 -16.24
N ASP A 701 3.45 13.91 -17.46
CA ASP A 701 4.11 15.07 -18.05
C ASP A 701 3.96 16.29 -17.12
N ARG A 702 4.93 17.22 -17.17
CA ARG A 702 4.96 18.41 -16.31
C ARG A 702 3.67 19.23 -16.39
N VAL A 703 3.11 19.41 -17.60
CA VAL A 703 1.88 20.19 -17.80
C VAL A 703 0.66 19.40 -17.32
N ALA A 704 0.59 18.11 -17.67
CA ALA A 704 -0.46 17.22 -17.20
C ALA A 704 -0.51 17.14 -15.66
N LYS A 705 0.65 17.07 -15.00
CA LYS A 705 0.79 17.11 -13.54
C LYS A 705 0.23 18.40 -12.94
N SER A 706 0.50 19.55 -13.55
CA SER A 706 -0.06 20.84 -13.09
C SER A 706 -1.58 20.86 -13.18
N ILE A 707 -2.14 20.44 -14.32
CA ILE A 707 -3.60 20.39 -14.55
C ILE A 707 -4.28 19.52 -13.48
N VAL A 708 -3.73 18.34 -13.22
CA VAL A 708 -4.26 17.43 -12.18
C VAL A 708 -4.15 18.07 -10.79
N LEU A 709 -3.01 18.65 -10.43
CA LEU A 709 -2.82 19.27 -9.11
C LEU A 709 -3.73 20.48 -8.86
N ASP A 710 -3.95 21.31 -9.88
CA ASP A 710 -4.83 22.47 -9.78
C ASP A 710 -6.30 22.05 -9.62
N ASN A 711 -6.73 21.02 -10.35
CA ASN A 711 -8.06 20.42 -10.17
C ASN A 711 -8.24 19.81 -8.77
N LEU A 712 -7.26 19.04 -8.28
CA LEU A 712 -7.29 18.45 -6.94
C LEU A 712 -7.35 19.52 -5.84
N ARG A 713 -6.74 20.69 -6.04
CA ARG A 713 -6.83 21.83 -5.11
C ARG A 713 -8.23 22.47 -5.13
N ALA A 714 -8.84 22.62 -6.30
CA ALA A 714 -10.16 23.24 -6.45
C ALA A 714 -11.30 22.33 -5.93
N ALA A 715 -11.17 21.01 -6.06
CA ALA A 715 -12.23 20.04 -5.74
C ALA A 715 -12.44 19.73 -4.24
N LEU A 716 -11.67 20.33 -3.31
CA LEU A 716 -11.73 20.03 -1.87
C LEU A 716 -12.37 21.17 -1.05
N PRO A 717 -13.63 21.03 -0.58
CA PRO A 717 -14.26 22.00 0.32
C PRO A 717 -13.92 21.73 1.81
N THR A 718 -12.76 21.16 2.12
CA THR A 718 -12.33 20.87 3.51
C THR A 718 -12.05 22.13 4.34
N SER A 719 -12.08 23.30 3.70
CA SER A 719 -12.04 24.57 4.41
C SER A 719 -13.35 24.78 5.18
N ARG A 720 -13.26 25.46 6.33
CA ARG A 720 -14.44 25.87 7.10
C ARG A 720 -15.52 26.53 6.24
N LYS A 721 -15.13 27.38 5.28
CA LYS A 721 -16.07 28.06 4.38
C LYS A 721 -16.76 27.08 3.43
N GLY A 722 -16.03 26.11 2.91
CA GLY A 722 -16.55 25.06 2.04
C GLY A 722 -17.57 24.16 2.76
N LEU A 723 -17.21 23.61 3.92
CA LEU A 723 -18.11 22.77 4.72
C LEU A 723 -19.43 23.49 5.07
N VAL A 724 -19.35 24.77 5.43
CA VAL A 724 -20.54 25.58 5.75
C VAL A 724 -21.42 25.82 4.51
N ALA A 725 -20.81 26.05 3.35
CA ALA A 725 -21.56 26.24 2.10
C ALA A 725 -22.31 24.96 1.69
N GLU A 726 -21.65 23.79 1.76
CA GLU A 726 -22.26 22.49 1.49
C GLU A 726 -23.44 22.20 2.42
N LEU A 727 -23.27 22.40 3.74
CA LEU A 727 -24.36 22.16 4.68
C LEU A 727 -25.54 23.13 4.47
N ARG A 728 -25.27 24.39 4.15
CA ARG A 728 -26.34 25.36 3.81
C ARG A 728 -27.12 24.95 2.57
N GLN A 729 -26.45 24.35 1.59
CA GLN A 729 -27.08 23.88 0.37
C GLN A 729 -27.93 22.63 0.60
N LEU A 730 -27.47 21.70 1.44
CA LEU A 730 -28.20 20.47 1.78
C LEU A 730 -29.35 20.72 2.78
N GLY A 731 -29.26 21.76 3.60
CA GLY A 731 -30.25 22.09 4.61
C GLY A 731 -30.09 21.28 5.91
N ASP A 732 -31.19 21.05 6.63
CA ASP A 732 -31.17 20.27 7.86
C ASP A 732 -31.12 18.76 7.56
N VAL A 733 -29.91 18.24 7.45
CA VAL A 733 -29.62 16.81 7.26
C VAL A 733 -28.93 16.22 8.49
N SER A 734 -28.98 14.91 8.66
CA SER A 734 -28.17 14.21 9.66
C SER A 734 -26.69 14.18 9.27
N LEU A 735 -25.79 13.89 10.21
CA LEU A 735 -24.36 13.71 9.93
C LEU A 735 -24.14 12.62 8.88
N ALA A 736 -24.80 11.47 9.02
CA ALA A 736 -24.72 10.38 8.05
C ALA A 736 -25.21 10.82 6.66
N GLY A 737 -26.29 11.60 6.58
CA GLY A 737 -26.76 12.18 5.33
C GLY A 737 -25.75 13.15 4.71
N PHE A 738 -25.20 14.06 5.51
CA PHE A 738 -24.19 15.02 5.05
C PHE A 738 -22.94 14.33 4.49
N LEU A 739 -22.40 13.33 5.20
CA LEU A 739 -21.23 12.58 4.75
C LEU A 739 -21.49 11.83 3.45
N ARG A 740 -22.69 11.23 3.30
CA ARG A 740 -23.09 10.51 2.09
C ARG A 740 -23.18 11.43 0.87
N GLU A 741 -23.84 12.57 1.00
CA GLU A 741 -24.06 13.51 -0.11
C GLU A 741 -22.77 14.24 -0.53
N THR A 742 -21.91 14.56 0.43
CA THR A 742 -20.63 15.27 0.15
C THR A 742 -19.47 14.33 -0.19
N GLY A 743 -19.60 13.04 0.17
CA GLY A 743 -18.52 12.06 0.08
C GLY A 743 -17.29 12.44 0.89
N LEU A 744 -17.49 13.15 2.02
CA LEU A 744 -16.49 13.48 3.02
C LEU A 744 -16.44 12.37 4.09
N GLU A 745 -15.30 12.27 4.77
CA GLU A 745 -15.16 11.37 5.92
C GLU A 745 -15.56 12.10 7.21
N VAL A 746 -16.00 11.37 8.25
CA VAL A 746 -16.39 11.99 9.53
C VAL A 746 -15.22 12.78 10.13
N GLU A 747 -14.00 12.28 9.96
CA GLU A 747 -12.75 12.93 10.35
C GLU A 747 -12.64 14.36 9.80
N ASP A 748 -13.11 14.63 8.58
CA ASP A 748 -13.01 15.95 7.96
C ASP A 748 -13.85 17.01 8.69
N VAL A 749 -14.94 16.60 9.34
CA VAL A 749 -15.80 17.48 10.15
C VAL A 749 -15.14 17.83 11.50
N TYR A 750 -14.39 16.90 12.08
CA TYR A 750 -13.78 17.05 13.41
C TYR A 750 -12.32 17.51 13.38
N ARG A 751 -11.67 17.49 12.21
CA ARG A 751 -10.26 17.88 12.03
C ARG A 751 -10.01 19.31 12.49
N SER A 752 -10.86 20.26 12.07
CA SER A 752 -10.68 21.67 12.43
C SER A 752 -11.33 21.99 13.77
N ALA A 753 -10.51 22.32 14.78
CA ALA A 753 -10.99 22.86 16.05
C ALA A 753 -11.84 24.14 15.89
N SER A 754 -11.71 24.85 14.77
CA SER A 754 -12.50 26.04 14.47
C SER A 754 -13.95 25.70 14.06
N VAL A 755 -14.17 24.53 13.46
CA VAL A 755 -15.51 24.03 13.08
C VAL A 755 -16.24 23.55 14.34
N GLY A 756 -15.52 22.89 15.26
CA GLY A 756 -16.05 22.48 16.55
C GLY A 756 -16.94 21.22 16.51
N GLY A 757 -16.69 20.33 15.55
CA GLY A 757 -17.47 19.12 15.30
C GLY A 757 -18.76 19.39 14.52
N TRP A 758 -19.64 18.40 14.49
CA TRP A 758 -20.90 18.46 13.76
C TRP A 758 -21.88 19.49 14.34
N ALA A 759 -22.02 19.56 15.66
CA ALA A 759 -22.87 20.58 16.28
C ALA A 759 -22.35 22.00 15.99
N GLY A 760 -21.02 22.19 16.01
CA GLY A 760 -20.39 23.45 15.62
C GLY A 760 -20.61 23.80 14.15
N LEU A 761 -20.48 22.83 13.24
CA LEU A 761 -20.76 23.02 11.81
C LEU A 761 -22.22 23.44 11.56
N ARG A 762 -23.18 22.78 12.22
CA ARG A 762 -24.61 23.13 12.13
C ARG A 762 -24.89 24.54 12.61
N ARG A 763 -24.23 25.00 13.68
CA ARG A 763 -24.33 26.40 14.16
C ARG A 763 -23.77 27.40 13.15
N LEU A 764 -22.61 27.10 12.55
CA LEU A 764 -22.01 27.95 11.53
C LEU A 764 -22.84 28.05 10.25
N ALA A 765 -23.53 26.96 9.89
CA ALA A 765 -24.48 26.95 8.78
C ALA A 765 -25.79 27.70 9.08
N GLY A 766 -26.11 27.93 10.36
CA GLY A 766 -27.37 28.55 10.79
C GLY A 766 -28.53 27.56 10.93
N VAL A 767 -28.24 26.25 10.93
CA VAL A 767 -29.23 25.16 11.10
C VAL A 767 -29.48 24.91 12.59
N GLU A 768 -28.45 25.03 13.43
CA GLU A 768 -28.55 24.92 14.89
C GLU A 768 -28.53 26.31 15.52
N THR A 769 -29.52 26.61 16.35
CA THR A 769 -29.71 27.94 16.97
C THR A 769 -29.47 27.93 18.48
N SER A 770 -29.27 26.76 19.10
CA SER A 770 -28.90 26.68 20.52
C SER A 770 -27.54 27.33 20.80
N ALA A 771 -27.50 28.13 21.87
CA ALA A 771 -26.26 28.73 22.35
C ALA A 771 -25.33 27.62 22.92
N PRO A 772 -24.02 27.66 22.64
CA PRO A 772 -23.08 26.71 23.22
C PRO A 772 -22.98 26.95 24.73
N GLY A 773 -23.11 25.90 25.55
CA GLY A 773 -22.83 25.99 26.97
C GLY A 773 -21.32 25.96 27.28
N PRO A 774 -20.94 25.96 28.57
CA PRO A 774 -19.55 26.10 29.00
C PRO A 774 -18.64 24.93 28.57
N ASP A 775 -19.20 23.74 28.39
CA ASP A 775 -18.45 22.51 28.08
C ASP A 775 -18.48 22.14 26.60
N ASP A 776 -19.23 22.87 25.78
CA ASP A 776 -19.45 22.60 24.36
C ASP A 776 -18.14 22.36 23.59
N ARG A 777 -17.12 23.19 23.83
CA ARG A 777 -15.82 23.09 23.14
C ARG A 777 -15.00 21.88 23.57
N GLU A 778 -15.05 21.53 24.86
CA GLU A 778 -14.33 20.37 25.40
C GLU A 778 -14.95 19.07 24.89
N LEU A 779 -16.29 18.98 24.95
CA LEU A 779 -17.06 17.85 24.45
C LEU A 779 -16.88 17.66 22.94
N GLY A 780 -16.92 18.73 22.14
CA GLY A 780 -16.68 18.64 20.70
C GLY A 780 -15.29 18.05 20.36
N ARG A 781 -14.26 18.42 21.13
CA ARG A 781 -12.93 17.80 21.00
C ARG A 781 -12.92 16.34 21.47
N ALA A 782 -13.67 16.01 22.51
CA ALA A 782 -13.77 14.65 23.02
C ALA A 782 -14.40 13.70 21.99
N ILE A 783 -15.49 14.14 21.34
CA ILE A 783 -16.14 13.39 20.26
C ILE A 783 -15.14 13.11 19.14
N GLY A 784 -14.37 14.11 18.71
CA GLY A 784 -13.31 13.94 17.71
C GLY A 784 -12.24 12.92 18.10
N ARG A 785 -11.90 12.80 19.39
CA ARG A 785 -10.95 11.80 19.90
C ARG A 785 -11.52 10.39 20.02
N MET A 786 -12.84 10.22 19.90
CA MET A 786 -13.55 8.94 20.00
C MET A 786 -13.95 8.38 18.63
N LEU A 787 -13.52 8.98 17.53
CA LEU A 787 -13.87 8.51 16.18
C LEU A 787 -13.29 7.12 15.85
N HIS A 788 -12.37 6.59 16.66
CA HIS A 788 -11.81 5.24 16.50
C HIS A 788 -12.67 4.10 17.08
N LEU A 789 -13.76 4.40 17.78
CA LEU A 789 -14.56 3.38 18.47
C LEU A 789 -15.17 2.38 17.48
N ASP A 790 -14.80 1.11 17.62
CA ASP A 790 -15.28 -0.01 16.80
C ASP A 790 -15.82 -1.19 17.64
N ASP A 791 -16.07 -0.98 18.93
CA ASP A 791 -16.72 -1.94 19.83
C ASP A 791 -18.20 -1.61 20.04
N VAL A 792 -19.06 -2.49 19.55
CA VAL A 792 -20.53 -2.42 19.68
C VAL A 792 -20.99 -2.11 21.09
N ASN A 793 -20.41 -2.74 22.11
CA ASN A 793 -20.83 -2.56 23.50
C ASN A 793 -20.51 -1.16 24.03
N ARG A 794 -19.38 -0.58 23.57
CA ARG A 794 -18.98 0.79 23.93
C ARG A 794 -19.86 1.80 23.20
N LEU A 795 -20.14 1.57 21.93
CA LEU A 795 -21.07 2.39 21.14
C LEU A 795 -22.48 2.37 21.73
N ASP A 796 -23.00 1.21 22.13
CA ASP A 796 -24.31 1.09 22.81
C ASP A 796 -24.34 1.80 24.16
N LEU A 797 -23.26 1.72 24.93
CA LEU A 797 -23.13 2.49 26.17
C LEU A 797 -23.16 3.99 25.88
N LEU A 798 -22.39 4.45 24.89
CA LEU A 798 -22.33 5.87 24.52
C LEU A 798 -23.69 6.38 24.02
N ALA A 799 -24.41 5.58 23.22
CA ALA A 799 -25.75 5.91 22.73
C ALA A 799 -26.75 6.09 23.87
N ARG A 800 -26.80 5.12 24.79
CA ARG A 800 -27.68 5.14 25.95
C ARG A 800 -27.37 6.31 26.88
N VAL A 801 -26.10 6.56 27.15
CA VAL A 801 -25.66 7.71 27.94
C VAL A 801 -26.07 9.02 27.28
N ALA A 802 -25.87 9.16 25.97
CA ALA A 802 -26.33 10.34 25.24
C ALA A 802 -27.86 10.48 25.18
N ALA A 803 -28.62 9.42 25.47
CA ALA A 803 -30.07 9.45 25.60
C ALA A 803 -30.56 9.75 27.03
N GLY A 804 -29.65 9.87 28.01
CA GLY A 804 -29.99 10.14 29.41
C GLY A 804 -29.85 8.95 30.36
N ASP A 805 -29.40 7.79 29.88
CA ASP A 805 -29.25 6.61 30.72
C ASP A 805 -27.96 6.66 31.54
N ARG A 806 -28.07 6.37 32.85
CA ARG A 806 -26.90 6.28 33.73
C ARG A 806 -26.10 4.99 33.47
N PRO A 807 -24.77 5.07 33.27
CA PRO A 807 -23.91 3.89 33.15
C PRO A 807 -23.94 3.01 34.39
N ALA A 808 -23.78 1.70 34.21
CA ALA A 808 -23.50 0.79 35.31
C ALA A 808 -22.09 1.07 35.91
N PRO A 809 -21.91 0.96 37.24
CA PRO A 809 -20.60 1.09 37.87
C PRO A 809 -19.57 0.09 37.31
N GLY A 810 -18.34 0.55 37.09
CA GLY A 810 -17.21 -0.30 36.70
C GLY A 810 -16.31 0.34 35.64
N ARG A 811 -15.33 -0.45 35.16
CA ARG A 811 -14.25 0.04 34.28
C ARG A 811 -14.74 0.63 32.95
N ARG A 812 -15.89 0.18 32.43
CA ARG A 812 -16.48 0.75 31.20
C ARG A 812 -16.90 2.21 31.40
N TRP A 813 -17.40 2.57 32.58
CA TRP A 813 -17.73 3.95 32.89
C TRP A 813 -16.46 4.78 33.09
N ASP A 814 -15.43 4.22 33.72
CA ASP A 814 -14.13 4.88 33.88
C ASP A 814 -13.53 5.24 32.52
N MET A 815 -13.54 4.30 31.57
CA MET A 815 -13.13 4.55 30.19
C MET A 815 -13.92 5.70 29.57
N LEU A 816 -15.25 5.61 29.57
CA LEU A 816 -16.12 6.65 28.98
C LEU A 816 -15.89 8.02 29.61
N HIS A 817 -15.66 8.07 30.92
CA HIS A 817 -15.36 9.31 31.63
C HIS A 817 -14.05 9.95 31.13
N PHE A 818 -12.98 9.16 31.01
CA PHE A 818 -11.71 9.67 30.49
C PHE A 818 -11.77 10.06 29.01
N ASP A 819 -12.60 9.37 28.22
CA ASP A 819 -12.78 9.70 26.80
C ASP A 819 -13.42 11.10 26.66
N LEU A 820 -14.49 11.35 27.43
CA LEU A 820 -15.25 12.61 27.43
C LEU A 820 -14.47 13.79 28.05
N TRP A 821 -13.78 13.56 29.17
CA TRP A 821 -13.24 14.62 30.02
C TRP A 821 -11.71 14.66 30.11
N GLY A 822 -11.04 13.75 29.39
CA GLY A 822 -9.60 13.65 29.34
C GLY A 822 -9.00 12.72 30.41
N PRO A 823 -7.76 12.24 30.20
CA PRO A 823 -7.17 11.15 30.98
C PRO A 823 -6.68 11.55 32.38
N ASN A 824 -6.75 12.83 32.72
CA ASN A 824 -6.40 13.36 34.04
C ASN A 824 -7.63 13.72 34.89
N ALA A 825 -8.85 13.52 34.37
CA ALA A 825 -10.08 13.85 35.06
C ALA A 825 -10.28 12.94 36.31
N PRO A 826 -10.56 13.48 37.50
CA PRO A 826 -10.75 12.66 38.69
C PRO A 826 -12.00 11.78 38.59
N LEU A 827 -11.84 10.47 38.83
CA LEU A 827 -12.96 9.52 38.87
C LEU A 827 -14.02 9.85 39.94
N SER A 828 -13.68 10.64 40.97
CA SER A 828 -14.65 11.15 41.95
C SER A 828 -15.67 12.12 41.34
N SER A 829 -15.36 12.75 40.20
CA SER A 829 -16.22 13.70 39.50
C SER A 829 -17.15 13.08 38.45
N ARG A 830 -17.21 11.73 38.35
CA ARG A 830 -17.95 11.00 37.31
C ARG A 830 -19.43 11.41 37.22
N GLU A 831 -20.11 11.52 38.36
CA GLU A 831 -21.53 11.88 38.43
C GLU A 831 -21.78 13.33 38.01
N GLU A 832 -21.01 14.26 38.56
CA GLU A 832 -21.12 15.69 38.25
C GLU A 832 -20.92 15.94 36.76
N ARG A 833 -19.89 15.32 36.17
CA ARG A 833 -19.57 15.47 34.76
C ARG A 833 -20.57 14.77 33.84
N LEU A 834 -21.20 13.68 34.28
CA LEU A 834 -22.31 13.07 33.54
C LEU A 834 -23.50 14.03 33.44
N ALA A 835 -23.85 14.71 34.54
CA ALA A 835 -24.90 15.73 34.53
C ALA A 835 -24.55 16.91 33.60
N ARG A 836 -23.28 17.33 33.55
CA ARG A 836 -22.79 18.38 32.63
C ARG A 836 -22.91 17.99 31.15
N LEU A 837 -22.66 16.73 30.81
CA LEU A 837 -22.92 16.23 29.45
C LEU A 837 -24.40 16.37 29.07
N TRP A 838 -25.31 15.97 29.96
CA TRP A 838 -26.75 16.05 29.70
C TRP A 838 -27.29 17.48 29.65
N ALA A 839 -26.59 18.45 30.22
CA ALA A 839 -26.88 19.87 30.08
C ALA A 839 -26.57 20.41 28.67
N GLU A 840 -25.90 19.65 27.81
CA GLU A 840 -25.54 20.01 26.43
C GLU A 840 -26.31 19.14 25.41
N PRO A 841 -27.61 19.41 25.16
CA PRO A 841 -28.46 18.55 24.33
C PRO A 841 -28.00 18.45 22.88
N ALA A 842 -27.40 19.51 22.32
CA ALA A 842 -26.82 19.49 20.97
C ALA A 842 -25.65 18.49 20.86
N ARG A 843 -24.81 18.39 21.91
CA ARG A 843 -23.71 17.42 21.96
C ARG A 843 -24.20 16.00 22.20
N CYS A 844 -25.27 15.82 22.99
CA CYS A 844 -25.94 14.53 23.12
C CYS A 844 -26.56 14.06 21.79
N ALA A 845 -27.17 14.96 21.02
CA ALA A 845 -27.69 14.65 19.68
C ALA A 845 -26.57 14.31 18.69
N GLU A 846 -25.48 15.08 18.71
CA GLU A 846 -24.27 14.81 17.92
C GLU A 846 -23.66 13.44 18.25
N LEU A 847 -23.51 13.11 19.53
CA LEU A 847 -22.98 11.82 19.97
C LEU A 847 -23.78 10.64 19.41
N ARG A 848 -25.11 10.72 19.41
CA ARG A 848 -25.97 9.67 18.83
C ARG A 848 -25.75 9.52 17.33
N GLN A 849 -25.61 10.63 16.60
CA GLN A 849 -25.33 10.60 15.16
C GLN A 849 -23.92 10.10 14.86
N VAL A 850 -22.93 10.43 15.69
CA VAL A 850 -21.57 9.88 15.56
C VAL A 850 -21.57 8.39 15.83
N VAL A 851 -22.26 7.93 16.89
CA VAL A 851 -22.41 6.48 17.17
C VAL A 851 -23.01 5.75 15.98
N GLU A 852 -24.04 6.31 15.34
CA GLU A 852 -24.65 5.73 14.14
C GLU A 852 -23.61 5.59 13.01
N VAL A 853 -22.85 6.64 12.73
CA VAL A 853 -21.79 6.64 11.71
C VAL A 853 -20.67 5.65 12.05
N LEU A 854 -20.22 5.61 13.31
CA LEU A 854 -19.14 4.70 13.73
C LEU A 854 -19.58 3.24 13.75
N ARG A 855 -20.85 2.96 14.10
CA ARG A 855 -21.42 1.62 14.03
C ARG A 855 -21.40 1.12 12.59
N GLU A 856 -21.84 1.94 11.63
CA GLU A 856 -21.78 1.60 10.20
C GLU A 856 -20.35 1.33 9.70
N ARG A 857 -19.33 1.87 10.36
CA ARG A 857 -17.92 1.63 10.04
C ARG A 857 -17.34 0.37 10.68
N ILE A 858 -18.09 -0.48 11.37
CA ILE A 858 -17.52 -1.72 11.91
C ILE A 858 -17.45 -2.78 10.81
N HIS A 859 -16.25 -3.06 10.31
CA HIS A 859 -15.96 -4.09 9.29
C HIS A 859 -15.39 -5.38 9.88
N ARG A 860 -15.10 -5.43 11.19
CA ARG A 860 -14.56 -6.63 11.85
C ARG A 860 -15.44 -7.07 13.01
N VAL A 861 -15.68 -8.37 13.11
CA VAL A 861 -16.29 -8.96 14.31
C VAL A 861 -15.28 -8.90 15.45
N PRO A 862 -15.54 -8.11 16.52
CA PRO A 862 -14.61 -8.05 17.65
C PRO A 862 -14.58 -9.41 18.37
N GLY A 863 -13.38 -9.84 18.73
CA GLY A 863 -13.14 -11.10 19.43
C GLY A 863 -13.67 -11.13 20.87
N PRO A 864 -13.42 -12.22 21.61
CA PRO A 864 -13.81 -12.31 23.00
C PRO A 864 -13.03 -11.32 23.88
N SER A 865 -13.55 -11.05 25.07
CA SER A 865 -12.81 -10.33 26.11
C SER A 865 -11.76 -11.26 26.74
N PRO A 866 -10.57 -10.75 27.11
CA PRO A 866 -9.47 -11.57 27.58
C PRO A 866 -9.72 -12.19 28.96
N SER A 867 -10.56 -11.55 29.79
CA SER A 867 -10.97 -12.04 31.11
C SER A 867 -12.30 -11.37 31.53
N SER A 868 -12.94 -11.89 32.57
CA SER A 868 -14.26 -11.43 33.06
C SER A 868 -14.25 -10.01 33.68
N GLY A 869 -13.09 -9.37 33.85
CA GLY A 869 -12.95 -8.04 34.46
C GLY A 869 -12.41 -6.94 33.56
N VAL A 870 -11.87 -7.27 32.37
CA VAL A 870 -11.25 -6.31 31.44
C VAL A 870 -12.21 -6.05 30.29
N PRO A 871 -12.79 -4.83 30.17
CA PRO A 871 -13.79 -4.51 29.15
C PRO A 871 -13.16 -4.19 27.78
N LEU A 872 -12.17 -4.98 27.37
CA LEU A 872 -11.56 -4.92 26.05
C LEU A 872 -12.02 -6.10 25.22
N ARG A 873 -12.14 -5.92 23.91
CA ARG A 873 -12.40 -6.98 22.93
C ARG A 873 -11.19 -7.12 22.04
N VAL A 874 -10.75 -8.36 21.82
CA VAL A 874 -9.65 -8.65 20.93
C VAL A 874 -10.00 -8.16 19.52
N HIS A 875 -9.04 -7.54 18.84
CA HIS A 875 -9.14 -6.90 17.52
C HIS A 875 -9.97 -5.62 17.40
N ALA A 876 -10.43 -5.06 18.51
CA ALA A 876 -10.96 -3.70 18.58
C ALA A 876 -9.86 -2.65 18.83
N ARG A 877 -10.16 -1.39 18.52
CA ARG A 877 -9.24 -0.25 18.62
C ARG A 877 -9.43 0.51 19.93
N TYR A 878 -8.29 0.86 20.53
CA TYR A 878 -8.22 1.57 21.79
C TYR A 878 -7.14 2.64 21.78
N SER A 879 -7.45 3.80 22.36
CA SER A 879 -6.40 4.72 22.76
C SER A 879 -5.56 4.10 23.89
N ARG A 880 -4.32 4.58 24.04
CA ARG A 880 -3.45 4.16 25.15
C ARG A 880 -4.12 4.39 26.52
N ASN A 881 -4.88 5.48 26.64
CA ASN A 881 -5.54 5.85 27.89
C ASN A 881 -6.72 4.93 28.20
N GLU A 882 -7.51 4.59 27.18
CA GLU A 882 -8.62 3.63 27.27
C GLU A 882 -8.12 2.25 27.72
N ALA A 883 -7.04 1.77 27.11
CA ALA A 883 -6.43 0.51 27.49
C ALA A 883 -6.02 0.51 28.97
N CYS A 884 -5.35 1.57 29.45
CA CYS A 884 -4.95 1.66 30.85
C CYS A 884 -6.16 1.75 31.81
N ALA A 885 -7.20 2.50 31.44
CA ALA A 885 -8.43 2.60 32.21
C ALA A 885 -9.18 1.25 32.29
N ALA A 886 -9.15 0.45 31.22
CA ALA A 886 -9.71 -0.90 31.20
C ALA A 886 -9.00 -1.88 32.15
N PHE A 887 -7.75 -1.58 32.51
CA PHE A 887 -6.99 -2.27 33.56
C PHE A 887 -7.00 -1.52 34.90
N GLY A 888 -7.95 -0.60 35.12
CA GLY A 888 -8.20 0.03 36.42
C GLY A 888 -7.22 1.14 36.80
N MET A 889 -6.45 1.69 35.86
CA MET A 889 -5.54 2.79 36.15
C MET A 889 -6.32 4.09 36.43
N PRO A 890 -6.16 4.74 37.60
CA PRO A 890 -6.96 5.91 37.98
C PRO A 890 -6.52 7.22 37.31
N ASN A 891 -5.30 7.28 36.77
CA ASN A 891 -4.79 8.43 36.03
C ASN A 891 -3.95 7.98 34.81
N PRO A 892 -4.60 7.57 33.71
CA PRO A 892 -3.91 7.12 32.49
C PRO A 892 -2.97 8.16 31.86
N GLY A 893 -3.21 9.46 32.08
CA GLY A 893 -2.44 10.53 31.45
C GLY A 893 -0.98 10.62 31.93
N SER A 894 -0.67 9.99 33.06
CA SER A 894 0.69 9.91 33.62
C SER A 894 1.65 9.00 32.83
N LEU A 895 1.16 8.19 31.90
CA LEU A 895 1.96 7.21 31.18
C LEU A 895 2.86 7.85 30.11
N ARG A 896 4.18 7.66 30.25
CA ARG A 896 5.20 8.14 29.27
C ARG A 896 5.89 7.01 28.51
N GLU A 897 5.80 5.77 28.97
CA GLU A 897 6.55 4.61 28.48
C GLU A 897 5.75 3.75 27.49
N GLY A 898 6.45 2.99 26.64
CA GLY A 898 5.85 2.08 25.66
C GLY A 898 5.44 0.71 26.23
N VAL A 899 5.85 0.40 27.46
CA VAL A 899 5.42 -0.79 28.19
C VAL A 899 5.03 -0.37 29.60
N LYS A 900 3.97 -0.96 30.15
CA LYS A 900 3.49 -0.65 31.51
C LYS A 900 3.17 -1.92 32.29
N TRP A 901 3.83 -2.09 33.43
CA TRP A 901 3.44 -3.06 34.45
C TRP A 901 2.34 -2.47 35.35
N LEU A 902 1.24 -3.19 35.50
CA LEU A 902 0.12 -2.88 36.39
C LEU A 902 0.04 -3.94 37.49
N ALA A 903 0.66 -3.65 38.64
CA ALA A 903 0.80 -4.60 39.75
C ALA A 903 -0.54 -5.12 40.29
N ALA A 904 -1.56 -4.26 40.38
CA ALA A 904 -2.90 -4.63 40.87
C ALA A 904 -3.57 -5.69 40.00
N GLU A 905 -3.36 -5.63 38.69
CA GLU A 905 -3.92 -6.57 37.71
C GLU A 905 -2.95 -7.71 37.35
N ARG A 906 -1.70 -7.63 37.85
CA ARG A 906 -0.58 -8.50 37.45
C ARG A 906 -0.44 -8.58 35.92
N ALA A 907 -0.57 -7.44 35.24
CA ALA A 907 -0.60 -7.36 33.79
C ALA A 907 0.49 -6.43 33.23
N ASP A 908 1.20 -6.88 32.19
CA ASP A 908 2.09 -6.06 31.37
C ASP A 908 1.37 -5.64 30.08
N LEU A 909 1.28 -4.33 29.82
CA LEU A 909 0.67 -3.75 28.61
C LEU A 909 1.75 -3.27 27.66
N PHE A 910 1.81 -3.82 26.45
CA PHE A 910 2.82 -3.50 25.43
C PHE A 910 2.18 -2.65 24.34
N PHE A 911 2.61 -1.39 24.21
CA PHE A 911 2.17 -0.46 23.18
C PHE A 911 3.24 -0.35 22.08
N VAL A 912 3.07 -1.14 21.02
CA VAL A 912 4.02 -1.24 19.92
C VAL A 912 3.57 -0.36 18.76
N THR A 913 4.48 0.48 18.28
CA THR A 913 4.34 1.22 17.02
C THR A 913 5.31 0.61 16.03
N LEU A 914 4.80 0.06 14.93
CA LEU A 914 5.59 -0.68 13.95
C LEU A 914 6.54 0.26 13.17
N VAL A 915 6.04 1.41 12.74
CA VAL A 915 6.80 2.47 12.06
C VAL A 915 7.19 3.56 13.08
N LYS A 916 8.48 3.61 13.43
CA LYS A 916 9.00 4.51 14.49
C LYS A 916 9.40 5.90 13.98
N SER A 917 9.66 6.08 12.68
CA SER A 917 10.01 7.36 12.03
C SER A 917 9.56 7.37 10.57
N GLU A 918 8.82 8.38 10.15
CA GLU A 918 8.37 8.54 8.75
C GLU A 918 9.21 9.55 7.94
N ARG A 919 10.08 10.35 8.58
CA ARG A 919 10.83 11.41 7.87
C ARG A 919 12.04 10.90 7.09
N HIS A 920 12.63 9.78 7.53
CA HIS A 920 13.74 9.10 6.88
C HIS A 920 13.68 7.59 7.18
N TYR A 921 13.92 6.76 6.17
CA TYR A 921 14.05 5.31 6.33
C TYR A 921 15.25 5.03 7.25
N SER A 922 15.00 4.36 8.38
CA SER A 922 16.03 4.00 9.37
C SER A 922 16.18 2.47 9.44
N PRO A 923 17.15 1.87 8.74
CA PRO A 923 17.34 0.42 8.67
C PRO A 923 17.44 -0.25 10.04
N THR A 924 18.01 0.44 11.01
CA THR A 924 18.31 -0.08 12.35
C THR A 924 17.08 -0.26 13.25
N THR A 925 15.94 0.36 12.94
CA THR A 925 14.74 0.35 13.81
C THR A 925 13.57 -0.45 13.26
N MET A 926 13.56 -0.82 11.97
CA MET A 926 12.44 -1.53 11.33
C MET A 926 12.31 -3.01 11.70
N TYR A 927 13.39 -3.67 12.12
CA TYR A 927 13.39 -5.12 12.38
C TYR A 927 13.18 -5.51 13.86
N ALA A 928 12.99 -4.53 14.74
CA ALA A 928 12.90 -4.79 16.19
C ALA A 928 11.58 -5.47 16.58
N ASP A 929 10.45 -4.96 16.09
CA ASP A 929 9.10 -5.40 16.45
C ASP A 929 8.32 -5.83 15.20
N ARG A 930 7.96 -7.11 15.07
CA ARG A 930 7.35 -7.67 13.85
C ARG A 930 6.51 -8.91 14.08
N ALA A 931 5.54 -9.15 13.20
CA ALA A 931 4.85 -10.44 13.13
C ALA A 931 5.70 -11.47 12.34
N VAL A 932 5.96 -12.62 12.95
CA VAL A 932 6.66 -13.76 12.32
C VAL A 932 5.64 -14.68 11.63
N THR A 933 4.50 -14.92 12.28
CA THR A 933 3.32 -15.57 11.71
C THR A 933 2.07 -14.83 12.18
N ASP A 934 0.89 -15.29 11.81
CA ASP A 934 -0.37 -14.77 12.35
C ASP A 934 -0.49 -14.95 13.88
N ARG A 935 0.31 -15.84 14.48
CA ARG A 935 0.33 -16.10 15.94
C ARG A 935 1.64 -15.79 16.63
N LEU A 936 2.76 -15.66 15.91
CA LEU A 936 4.05 -15.39 16.51
C LEU A 936 4.46 -13.94 16.29
N PHE A 937 4.82 -13.25 17.37
CA PHE A 937 5.22 -11.85 17.35
C PHE A 937 6.58 -11.67 18.02
N GLN A 938 7.54 -11.09 17.29
CA GLN A 938 8.85 -10.73 17.81
C GLN A 938 8.80 -9.31 18.38
N TRP A 939 9.30 -9.14 19.59
CA TRP A 939 9.35 -7.86 20.28
C TRP A 939 10.72 -7.63 20.92
N GLU A 940 11.25 -6.40 20.83
CA GLU A 940 12.51 -6.02 21.46
C GLU A 940 12.28 -5.18 22.73
N SER A 941 12.95 -5.54 23.82
CA SER A 941 12.86 -4.83 25.09
C SER A 941 13.55 -3.47 25.07
N GLN A 942 13.35 -2.68 26.13
CA GLN A 942 14.14 -1.47 26.35
C GLN A 942 15.64 -1.82 26.40
N SER A 943 16.50 -0.90 25.93
CA SER A 943 17.94 -1.12 25.72
C SER A 943 18.72 -1.55 26.98
N THR A 944 18.18 -1.26 28.17
CA THR A 944 18.80 -1.59 29.46
C THR A 944 18.23 -2.85 30.11
N THR A 945 17.11 -3.39 29.62
CA THR A 945 16.46 -4.59 30.17
C THR A 945 17.28 -5.81 29.80
N SER A 946 17.86 -6.47 30.81
CA SER A 946 18.61 -7.74 30.67
C SER A 946 17.78 -8.96 31.04
N THR A 947 18.18 -10.14 30.58
CA THR A 947 17.57 -11.43 30.96
C THR A 947 17.65 -11.63 32.48
N ALA A 948 18.72 -11.16 33.12
CA ALA A 948 18.88 -11.23 34.59
C ALA A 948 18.09 -10.16 35.36
N SER A 949 17.58 -9.12 34.70
CA SER A 949 16.85 -8.04 35.37
C SER A 949 15.50 -8.52 35.92
N PRO A 950 14.95 -7.88 36.97
CA PRO A 950 13.62 -8.22 37.49
C PRO A 950 12.51 -8.18 36.43
N THR A 951 12.62 -7.24 35.47
CA THR A 951 11.69 -7.12 34.35
C THR A 951 11.85 -8.26 33.35
N GLY A 952 13.08 -8.60 32.96
CA GLY A 952 13.35 -9.73 32.07
C GLY A 952 12.88 -11.07 32.65
N GLN A 953 13.15 -11.29 33.93
CA GLN A 953 12.67 -12.48 34.67
C GLN A 953 11.15 -12.55 34.73
N ARG A 954 10.46 -11.42 34.91
CA ARG A 954 8.99 -11.36 34.87
C ARG A 954 8.45 -11.77 33.50
N TYR A 955 9.05 -11.31 32.40
CA TYR A 955 8.61 -11.69 31.05
C TYR A 955 8.78 -13.20 30.78
N VAL A 956 9.97 -13.74 31.08
CA VAL A 956 10.28 -15.17 30.85
C VAL A 956 9.37 -16.08 31.68
N HIS A 957 9.09 -15.72 32.93
CA HIS A 957 8.33 -16.55 33.86
C HIS A 957 6.88 -16.08 34.10
N HIS A 958 6.33 -15.22 33.23
CA HIS A 958 5.04 -14.57 33.44
C HIS A 958 3.90 -15.56 33.74
N ALA A 959 3.82 -16.67 32.98
CA ALA A 959 2.77 -17.68 33.14
C ALA A 959 2.88 -18.42 34.48
N ALA A 960 4.10 -18.82 34.88
CA ALA A 960 4.35 -19.46 36.17
C ALA A 960 4.08 -18.51 37.35
N GLN A 961 4.29 -17.21 37.14
CA GLN A 961 4.00 -16.16 38.13
C GLN A 961 2.54 -15.72 38.13
N GLY A 962 1.68 -16.25 37.25
CA GLY A 962 0.27 -15.89 37.14
C GLY A 962 0.03 -14.44 36.67
N SER A 963 0.98 -13.86 35.93
CA SER A 963 0.85 -12.56 35.28
C SER A 963 0.52 -12.71 33.80
N THR A 964 -0.20 -11.74 33.22
CA THR A 964 -0.57 -11.73 31.80
C THR A 964 0.19 -10.66 31.03
N VAL A 965 0.43 -10.89 29.73
CA VAL A 965 1.09 -9.94 28.84
C VAL A 965 0.16 -9.64 27.68
N HIS A 966 -0.05 -8.35 27.36
CA HIS A 966 -1.07 -7.89 26.45
C HIS A 966 -0.48 -6.99 25.36
N LEU A 967 -0.78 -7.30 24.10
CA LEU A 967 -0.22 -6.60 22.94
C LEU A 967 -1.21 -5.61 22.34
N PHE A 968 -0.78 -4.36 22.19
CA PHE A 968 -1.47 -3.28 21.50
C PHE A 968 -0.59 -2.83 20.33
N LEU A 969 -1.10 -2.96 19.10
CA LEU A 969 -0.38 -2.67 17.87
C LEU A 969 -0.93 -1.41 17.19
N ARG A 970 -0.06 -0.56 16.70
CA ARG A 970 -0.41 0.45 15.70
C ARG A 970 0.67 0.53 14.65
N GLU A 971 0.29 0.97 13.46
CA GLU A 971 1.21 1.10 12.35
C GLU A 971 2.16 2.28 12.55
N SER A 972 1.66 3.52 12.67
CA SER A 972 2.51 4.70 12.81
C SER A 972 2.08 5.65 13.95
N ARG A 973 2.96 6.62 14.27
CA ARG A 973 2.68 7.68 15.25
C ARG A 973 2.08 8.92 14.63
N VAL A 974 2.22 9.09 13.31
CA VAL A 974 1.88 10.34 12.63
C VAL A 974 0.38 10.37 12.43
N ALA A 975 -0.22 11.45 12.93
CA ALA A 975 -1.64 11.67 12.83
C ALA A 975 -2.02 12.00 11.37
N ASP A 976 -3.23 11.64 10.95
CA ASP A 976 -3.85 12.27 9.79
C ASP A 976 -4.32 13.71 10.18
N GLY A 977 -3.36 14.61 10.43
CA GLY A 977 -3.59 16.00 10.85
C GLY A 977 -3.89 16.18 12.34
N ASP A 978 -4.91 16.99 12.65
CA ASP A 978 -5.17 17.51 14.01
C ASP A 978 -5.96 16.56 14.94
N LEU A 979 -6.30 15.35 14.49
CA LEU A 979 -7.11 14.38 15.26
C LEU A 979 -6.34 13.63 16.35
N GLY A 980 -5.02 13.83 16.43
CA GLY A 980 -4.16 13.17 17.40
C GLY A 980 -3.62 11.82 16.92
N ALA A 981 -2.85 11.15 17.78
CA ALA A 981 -2.16 9.92 17.41
C ALA A 981 -3.14 8.77 17.12
N PRO A 982 -2.90 7.94 16.09
CA PRO A 982 -3.76 6.80 15.78
C PRO A 982 -3.96 5.85 16.97
N PRO A 983 -5.14 5.22 17.06
CA PRO A 983 -5.46 4.24 18.10
C PRO A 983 -4.62 2.95 17.91
N TYR A 984 -4.54 2.15 18.96
CA TYR A 984 -3.94 0.82 18.90
C TYR A 984 -5.01 -0.25 18.73
N LEU A 985 -4.76 -1.22 17.85
CA LEU A 985 -5.50 -2.47 17.83
C LEU A 985 -5.05 -3.37 18.99
N TYR A 986 -6.00 -3.87 19.78
CA TYR A 986 -5.71 -4.86 20.81
C TYR A 986 -5.57 -6.26 20.20
N ALA A 987 -4.35 -6.76 20.05
CA ALA A 987 -4.06 -8.08 19.49
C ALA A 987 -4.38 -9.24 20.46
N GLY A 988 -4.54 -8.92 21.75
CA GLY A 988 -4.92 -9.90 22.78
C GLY A 988 -3.75 -10.30 23.69
N PRO A 989 -3.97 -11.32 24.55
CA PRO A 989 -2.94 -11.86 25.44
C PRO A 989 -1.92 -12.74 24.69
N MET A 990 -0.67 -12.69 25.15
CA MET A 990 0.44 -13.45 24.60
C MET A 990 1.25 -14.20 25.66
N THR A 991 1.88 -15.29 25.22
CA THR A 991 2.70 -16.19 26.05
C THR A 991 4.14 -16.24 25.53
N TYR A 992 5.11 -16.14 26.43
CA TYR A 992 6.54 -16.26 26.14
C TYR A 992 6.88 -17.60 25.46
N ARG A 993 7.72 -17.57 24.41
CA ARG A 993 8.29 -18.77 23.76
C ARG A 993 9.79 -18.87 23.97
N GLU A 994 10.55 -17.93 23.43
CA GLU A 994 12.01 -17.90 23.51
C GLU A 994 12.54 -16.46 23.40
N HIS A 995 13.83 -16.25 23.66
CA HIS A 995 14.48 -14.96 23.41
C HIS A 995 15.93 -15.13 22.95
N THR A 996 16.44 -14.07 22.30
CA THR A 996 17.85 -13.89 21.97
C THR A 996 18.32 -12.51 22.42
N GLY A 997 19.63 -12.34 22.63
CA GLY A 997 20.17 -11.10 23.17
C GLY A 997 19.92 -10.94 24.67
N ASP A 998 20.63 -9.98 25.28
CA ASP A 998 20.52 -9.66 26.70
C ASP A 998 20.15 -8.18 26.87
N ARG A 999 20.92 -7.24 26.30
CA ARG A 999 20.64 -5.79 26.38
C ARG A 999 20.58 -5.15 24.99
N PRO A 1000 19.41 -5.08 24.33
CA PRO A 1000 18.09 -5.54 24.79
C PRO A 1000 17.83 -7.04 24.57
N MET A 1001 16.79 -7.57 25.21
CA MET A 1001 16.20 -8.89 24.93
C MET A 1001 15.28 -8.81 23.71
N ARG A 1002 15.47 -9.72 22.73
CA ARG A 1002 14.53 -9.95 21.62
C ARG A 1002 13.70 -11.19 21.93
N ILE A 1003 12.44 -10.99 22.27
CA ILE A 1003 11.54 -12.04 22.75
C ILE A 1003 10.56 -12.43 21.64
N LEU A 1004 10.40 -13.73 21.42
CA LEU A 1004 9.33 -14.30 20.60
C LEU A 1004 8.14 -14.62 21.49
N TRP A 1005 7.01 -13.98 21.21
CA TRP A 1005 5.73 -14.17 21.88
C TRP A 1005 4.75 -14.93 21.00
N GLU A 1006 3.93 -15.79 21.60
CA GLU A 1006 2.81 -16.44 20.93
C GLU A 1006 1.49 -15.82 21.37
N LEU A 1007 0.71 -15.34 20.41
CA LEU A 1007 -0.61 -14.77 20.59
C LEU A 1007 -1.66 -15.87 20.75
N THR A 1008 -2.56 -15.66 21.72
CA THR A 1008 -3.70 -16.57 21.95
C THR A 1008 -4.68 -16.56 20.77
N HIS A 1009 -4.83 -15.40 20.13
CA HIS A 1009 -5.69 -15.19 18.97
C HIS A 1009 -4.83 -14.83 17.75
N PRO A 1010 -5.11 -15.40 16.57
CA PRO A 1010 -4.40 -15.03 15.36
C PRO A 1010 -4.70 -13.59 14.98
N LEU A 1011 -3.68 -12.85 14.57
CA LEU A 1011 -3.81 -11.48 14.07
C LEU A 1011 -4.76 -11.45 12.86
N PRO A 1012 -5.59 -10.39 12.74
CA PRO A 1012 -6.35 -10.14 11.52
C PRO A 1012 -5.42 -10.04 10.30
N ALA A 1013 -5.89 -10.46 9.13
CA ALA A 1013 -5.07 -10.57 7.92
C ALA A 1013 -4.44 -9.23 7.48
N ASP A 1014 -5.18 -8.12 7.59
CA ASP A 1014 -4.70 -6.76 7.33
C ASP A 1014 -3.57 -6.38 8.31
N VAL A 1015 -3.79 -6.58 9.62
CA VAL A 1015 -2.81 -6.27 10.67
C VAL A 1015 -1.56 -7.14 10.54
N TYR A 1016 -1.73 -8.43 10.26
CA TYR A 1016 -0.63 -9.36 10.06
C TYR A 1016 0.21 -8.94 8.85
N THR A 1017 -0.43 -8.56 7.74
CA THR A 1017 0.26 -8.09 6.55
C THR A 1017 1.09 -6.84 6.87
N SER A 1018 0.49 -5.81 7.47
CA SER A 1018 1.23 -4.60 7.87
C SER A 1018 2.37 -4.91 8.86
N ALA A 1019 2.12 -5.76 9.87
CA ALA A 1019 3.11 -6.13 10.88
C ALA A 1019 4.22 -7.06 10.36
N ARG A 1020 4.00 -7.76 9.24
CA ARG A 1020 4.99 -8.59 8.57
C ARG A 1020 5.79 -7.78 7.55
N THR A 1021 5.14 -6.96 6.72
CA THR A 1021 5.81 -6.29 5.59
C THR A 1021 6.78 -5.20 6.03
N ILE A 1022 6.65 -4.67 7.24
CA ILE A 1022 7.66 -3.74 7.81
C ILE A 1022 8.99 -4.45 8.10
N ALA A 1023 8.99 -5.79 8.14
CA ALA A 1023 10.16 -6.63 8.35
C ALA A 1023 10.56 -7.50 7.15
N ALA A 1024 9.78 -7.46 6.07
CA ALA A 1024 10.16 -8.03 4.78
C ALA A 1024 10.76 -6.89 3.98
#